data_AF-A0A397CK58-F1
#
_entry.id   AF-A0A397CK58-F1
#
_cell.length_a   1.000
_cell.length_b   1.000
_cell.length_c   1.000
_cell.angle_alpha   90.00
_cell.angle_beta   90.00
_cell.angle_gamma   90.00
#
_symmetry.space_group_name_H-M   'P 1'
#
loop_
_entity.id
_entity.type
_entity.pdbx_description
1 polymer ?
#
loop_
_entity_poly.entity_id
_entity_poly.type
_entity_poly.pdbx_seq_one_letter_code
_entity_poly.pdbx_strand_id
1 'polypeptide(L)'
;MRNLPTTAKEANTPKRHRGRVYATVCGFVYMLASVSCSSWYLTLVQPHLENDIWWPHFNATGVQTFLGDIVHSRMNLQRPQDTFLLLASNPPTLFQRYGQESTTMTVPPSSPRTILLGDIPFEGAILAIRSESLDTSLAYRTPFCWADFGRAFEMAHTIPRQQRCLQRDADNAAVFLESVLRNVNASDILDWELFDMLNQTLFTPLLDHHHASGAAWVASILTRHSLLPVSDEAAAWMSHGLARFTLQLQNKDAQLVEASILIEDALGIQQKITIRSIPPSSQAMPTTTSWTSLSLTSDMNAAASFSMSLVRGGLTDANALGLDWDTDILFPAGQGVPGMDLLRSHVGPLGSIDIRTIHIPPALAEYFLTFRESLYAFLESGNSSLLASYAHLTEPLVDPVPPTWGNLSYYGGNPMCPFMSAQSFVQPSFGITDDCTAQVPYAVHFRRESVVFALISSGLSMDQLGFVCNFSSTSSDKCLATLLAALPLVTIWNESTAFGSQFYPPITAMSNLNISFMQFASAIDDITSQSFLLQPLVAANDMWSFYGWVGIHEWLSGRREVYSFEGDIATLTVLTEPQDELALVANDLEISRKGCYYIWYITVYITYVLVAIVTLMILYGFYIGFHVEWWNLFMCNWVIGCVWIGRPFLFLRGITAMLLLSSGSLAFIRHDGFSSLVAAPPTLFNTMVVAGEATWLTVVLHDFLLPFSDPDVTLHAPISTALVWVVLTIIQATTPHTVSISLHPTCTYSLLGIQATCTSGVVQFGSLTRLGWLCLVHVACIVVVYLVVKVYFATTRRHKGMVHGVPHILLPGIVHAFFVESGHGDIYLDKVACVMCGMVSYKNTLFHIPSWTRLTKPPTLHGVGYMFHVAKLSVPVRNMQKLEHIQQEAPCSSIMVSSVELEHRQATEQHHKYIRWVGLFGLAHMGASVAGSYGYLESVRTVMANDFWWAGFNATGHQTYLSNWFNRQLQLGSNISATTTLVTALEFGEVGTSNDYSTLDTVVYVAPLYASAIQLEVNTLSNVITGLRAMQGCDV
;
A
#
# COMPACT_ATOMS: atom_id res chain seq x y z
N MET A 1 -3.60 -4.10 79.28
CA MET A 1 -3.73 -2.63 79.46
C MET A 1 -2.42 -1.96 79.07
N ARG A 2 -2.41 -1.19 77.96
CA ARG A 2 -1.56 0.00 77.70
C ARG A 2 -1.83 0.51 76.27
N ASN A 3 -2.48 1.67 76.21
CA ASN A 3 -2.49 2.73 75.18
C ASN A 3 -2.65 2.34 73.70
N LEU A 4 -3.91 2.30 73.24
CA LEU A 4 -4.29 2.62 71.85
C LEU A 4 -4.17 4.14 71.63
N PRO A 5 -3.61 4.63 70.51
CA PRO A 5 -3.69 6.03 70.16
C PRO A 5 -5.13 6.38 69.76
N THR A 6 -5.70 7.32 70.51
CA THR A 6 -7.00 7.93 70.30
C THR A 6 -7.03 8.72 68.98
N THR A 7 -7.68 8.19 67.95
CA THR A 7 -8.19 8.97 66.80
C THR A 7 -9.72 9.14 66.86
N ALA A 8 -10.29 9.07 68.07
CA ALA A 8 -11.72 9.32 68.32
C ALA A 8 -12.02 10.76 68.79
N LYS A 9 -11.09 11.72 68.60
CA LYS A 9 -11.23 13.11 69.05
C LYS A 9 -11.16 14.18 67.95
N GLU A 10 -11.51 13.82 66.71
CA GLU A 10 -11.71 14.79 65.61
C GLU A 10 -13.11 14.75 64.95
N ALA A 11 -14.05 14.01 65.55
CA ALA A 11 -15.44 14.00 65.11
C ALA A 11 -16.26 14.97 65.97
N ASN A 12 -16.22 16.27 65.67
CA ASN A 12 -17.28 17.23 66.06
C ASN A 12 -17.09 18.61 65.39
N THR A 13 -17.08 18.62 64.05
CA THR A 13 -17.51 19.81 63.29
C THR A 13 -18.45 19.36 62.17
N PRO A 14 -19.73 19.80 62.13
CA PRO A 14 -20.72 19.32 61.15
C PRO A 14 -20.34 19.65 59.69
N LYS A 15 -19.46 20.63 59.47
CA LYS A 15 -18.89 20.98 58.16
C LYS A 15 -17.97 19.88 57.59
N ARG A 16 -17.23 19.15 58.44
CA ARG A 16 -16.24 18.13 58.01
C ARG A 16 -16.89 16.80 57.64
N HIS A 17 -18.03 16.47 58.27
CA HIS A 17 -18.84 15.28 57.94
C HIS A 17 -19.57 15.43 56.60
N ARG A 18 -20.15 16.61 56.32
CA ARG A 18 -20.76 16.90 55.01
C ARG A 18 -19.73 16.80 53.89
N GLY A 19 -18.54 17.38 54.07
CA GLY A 19 -17.46 17.33 53.08
C GLY A 19 -17.02 15.90 52.71
N ARG A 20 -16.97 14.98 53.67
CA ARG A 20 -16.66 13.56 53.41
C ARG A 20 -17.74 12.86 52.59
N VAL A 21 -19.02 13.09 52.90
CA VAL A 21 -20.14 12.52 52.13
C VAL A 21 -20.12 13.02 50.68
N TYR A 22 -19.90 14.32 50.45
CA TYR A 22 -19.75 14.86 49.10
C TYR A 22 -18.55 14.23 48.37
N ALA A 23 -17.40 14.09 49.03
CA ALA A 23 -16.22 13.47 48.43
C ALA A 23 -16.45 11.99 48.06
N THR A 24 -17.15 11.22 48.90
CA THR A 24 -17.52 9.83 48.59
C THR A 24 -18.47 9.76 47.38
N VAL A 25 -19.50 10.63 47.33
CA VAL A 25 -20.41 10.71 46.16
C VAL A 25 -19.63 11.07 44.89
N CYS A 26 -18.76 12.07 44.94
CA CYS A 26 -17.88 12.42 43.82
C CYS A 26 -16.99 11.24 43.39
N GLY A 27 -16.48 10.44 44.33
CA GLY A 27 -15.70 9.24 44.03
C GLY A 27 -16.51 8.18 43.27
N PHE A 28 -17.75 7.89 43.68
CA PHE A 28 -18.63 6.97 42.94
C PHE A 28 -19.03 7.51 41.57
N VAL A 29 -19.29 8.82 41.45
CA VAL A 29 -19.56 9.47 40.16
C VAL A 29 -18.34 9.40 39.25
N TYR A 30 -17.13 9.62 39.78
CA TYR A 30 -15.87 9.47 39.03
C TYR A 30 -15.69 8.05 38.50
N MET A 31 -15.91 7.02 39.32
CA MET A 31 -15.79 5.62 38.88
C MET A 31 -16.79 5.28 37.77
N LEU A 32 -18.06 5.70 37.93
CA LEU A 32 -19.08 5.52 36.91
C LEU A 32 -18.70 6.23 35.62
N ALA A 33 -18.31 7.51 35.70
CA ALA A 33 -17.87 8.28 34.55
C ALA A 33 -16.65 7.65 33.86
N SER A 34 -15.67 7.16 34.61
CA SER A 34 -14.48 6.51 34.07
C SER A 34 -14.82 5.22 33.31
N VAL A 35 -15.67 4.36 33.87
CA VAL A 35 -16.11 3.14 33.19
C VAL A 35 -17.01 3.44 32.00
N SER A 36 -17.88 4.46 32.10
CA SER A 36 -18.68 4.91 30.96
C SER A 36 -17.81 5.45 29.83
N CYS A 37 -16.76 6.21 30.12
CA CYS A 37 -15.78 6.64 29.12
C CYS A 37 -15.03 5.44 28.53
N SER A 38 -14.68 4.45 29.36
CA SER A 38 -14.03 3.22 28.91
C SER A 38 -14.91 2.34 28.01
N SER A 39 -16.23 2.37 28.22
CA SER A 39 -17.21 1.75 27.34
C SER A 39 -17.43 2.57 26.07
N TRP A 40 -17.46 3.90 26.17
CA TRP A 40 -17.53 4.80 25.00
C TRP A 40 -16.29 4.67 24.12
N TYR A 41 -15.11 4.46 24.69
CA TYR A 41 -13.90 4.20 23.91
C TYR A 41 -14.05 2.99 22.97
N LEU A 42 -14.80 1.95 23.36
CA LEU A 42 -15.06 0.82 22.47
C LEU A 42 -15.76 1.26 21.18
N THR A 43 -16.68 2.22 21.23
CA THR A 43 -17.37 2.72 20.03
C THR A 43 -16.46 3.61 19.18
N LEU A 44 -15.44 4.22 19.77
CA LEU A 44 -14.44 5.02 19.05
C LEU A 44 -13.37 4.17 18.39
N VAL A 45 -12.89 3.11 19.07
CA VAL A 45 -11.78 2.28 18.58
C VAL A 45 -12.24 1.15 17.65
N GLN A 46 -13.49 0.69 17.78
CA GLN A 46 -14.02 -0.43 16.98
C GLN A 46 -13.89 -0.22 15.46
N PRO A 47 -14.27 0.94 14.88
CA PRO A 47 -14.12 1.18 13.45
C PRO A 47 -12.66 1.11 12.97
N HIS A 48 -11.72 1.59 13.80
CA HIS A 48 -10.29 1.54 13.47
C HIS A 48 -9.72 0.12 13.53
N LEU A 49 -10.32 -0.79 14.30
CA LEU A 49 -9.83 -2.18 14.45
C LEU A 49 -10.49 -3.16 13.47
N GLU A 50 -11.23 -2.69 12.48
CA GLU A 50 -11.86 -3.54 11.43
C GLU A 50 -10.81 -4.16 10.49
N ASN A 51 -9.65 -3.53 10.36
CA ASN A 51 -8.54 -3.95 9.51
C ASN A 51 -7.19 -3.58 10.15
N ASP A 52 -6.12 -4.21 9.68
CA ASP A 52 -4.76 -4.03 10.21
C ASP A 52 -4.12 -2.68 9.80
N ILE A 53 -4.76 -1.92 8.91
CA ILE A 53 -4.32 -0.59 8.44
C ILE A 53 -4.74 0.51 9.43
N TRP A 54 -5.62 0.20 10.39
CA TRP A 54 -6.19 1.16 11.36
C TRP A 54 -7.10 2.25 10.74
N TRP A 55 -7.46 2.09 9.46
CA TRP A 55 -8.29 3.04 8.73
C TRP A 55 -9.76 2.62 8.81
N PRO A 56 -10.65 3.41 9.46
CA PRO A 56 -12.06 3.08 9.58
C PRO A 56 -12.75 2.84 8.24
N HIS A 57 -13.55 1.77 8.16
CA HIS A 57 -14.37 1.45 7.00
C HIS A 57 -13.60 1.34 5.68
N PHE A 58 -12.30 1.02 5.76
CA PHE A 58 -11.48 0.74 4.58
C PHE A 58 -11.93 -0.59 3.97
N ASN A 59 -12.48 -0.52 2.75
CA ASN A 59 -13.03 -1.66 2.04
C ASN A 59 -12.52 -1.72 0.59
N ALA A 60 -12.57 -2.91 0.01
CA ALA A 60 -12.10 -3.14 -1.35
C ALA A 60 -12.89 -2.34 -2.40
N THR A 61 -14.22 -2.33 -2.31
CA THR A 61 -15.08 -1.68 -3.32
C THR A 61 -15.21 -0.17 -3.19
N GLY A 62 -14.85 0.41 -2.04
CA GLY A 62 -14.99 1.83 -1.76
C GLY A 62 -13.65 2.56 -1.71
N VAL A 63 -13.00 2.57 -0.55
CA VAL A 63 -11.79 3.38 -0.32
C VAL A 63 -10.60 2.87 -1.14
N GLN A 64 -10.42 1.54 -1.23
CA GLN A 64 -9.31 0.96 -1.99
C GLN A 64 -9.41 1.33 -3.48
N THR A 65 -10.55 1.05 -4.11
CA THR A 65 -10.81 1.41 -5.53
C THR A 65 -10.69 2.91 -5.78
N PHE A 66 -11.25 3.74 -4.90
CA PHE A 66 -11.15 5.18 -5.00
C PHE A 66 -9.70 5.69 -4.95
N LEU A 67 -8.88 5.17 -4.03
CA LEU A 67 -7.46 5.53 -3.95
C LEU A 67 -6.70 5.09 -5.20
N GLY A 68 -7.00 3.90 -5.73
CA GLY A 68 -6.43 3.40 -6.99
C GLY A 68 -6.67 4.38 -8.14
N ASP A 69 -7.91 4.83 -8.32
CA ASP A 69 -8.29 5.72 -9.41
C ASP A 69 -7.70 7.13 -9.27
N ILE A 70 -7.61 7.67 -8.04
CA ILE A 70 -6.90 8.93 -7.80
C ILE A 70 -5.43 8.79 -8.20
N VAL A 71 -4.76 7.73 -7.76
CA VAL A 71 -3.34 7.51 -8.06
C VAL A 71 -3.14 7.34 -9.57
N HIS A 72 -4.00 6.59 -10.25
CA HIS A 72 -3.98 6.47 -11.71
C HIS A 72 -4.15 7.82 -12.41
N SER A 73 -5.13 8.62 -12.01
CA SER A 73 -5.40 9.93 -12.63
C SER A 73 -4.20 10.88 -12.53
N ARG A 74 -3.45 10.83 -11.42
CA ARG A 74 -2.27 11.67 -11.19
C ARG A 74 -1.02 11.10 -11.87
N MET A 75 -0.79 9.79 -11.78
CA MET A 75 0.37 9.14 -12.41
C MET A 75 0.32 9.23 -13.94
N ASN A 76 -0.88 9.18 -14.54
CA ASN A 76 -1.04 9.29 -15.99
C ASN A 76 -0.48 10.61 -16.55
N LEU A 77 -0.49 11.68 -15.74
CA LEU A 77 0.03 12.99 -16.13
C LEU A 77 1.56 13.11 -16.02
N GLN A 78 2.26 12.01 -15.73
CA GLN A 78 3.73 11.93 -15.75
C GLN A 78 4.42 12.99 -14.88
N ARG A 79 3.91 13.21 -13.66
CA ARG A 79 4.54 14.06 -12.62
C ARG A 79 5.22 13.18 -11.55
N PRO A 80 6.49 12.77 -11.73
CA PRO A 80 7.14 11.72 -10.95
C PRO A 80 7.49 12.08 -9.48
N GLN A 81 7.16 13.29 -9.01
CA GLN A 81 7.44 13.75 -7.64
C GLN A 81 6.31 14.61 -7.07
N ASP A 82 5.06 14.26 -7.37
CA ASP A 82 3.91 14.97 -6.83
C ASP A 82 3.61 14.46 -5.40
N THR A 83 3.62 15.36 -4.43
CA THR A 83 3.13 15.09 -3.08
C THR A 83 1.92 15.99 -2.86
N PHE A 84 0.76 15.38 -2.64
CA PHE A 84 -0.46 16.13 -2.41
C PHE A 84 -1.14 15.67 -1.12
N LEU A 85 -1.82 16.63 -0.49
CA LEU A 85 -2.55 16.39 0.75
C LEU A 85 -3.94 15.89 0.40
N LEU A 86 -4.35 14.74 0.97
CA LEU A 86 -5.74 14.28 0.87
C LEU A 86 -6.72 15.23 1.57
N LEU A 87 -6.20 16.08 2.47
CA LEU A 87 -6.91 17.05 3.28
C LEU A 87 -6.69 18.50 2.82
N ALA A 88 -6.35 18.72 1.54
CA ALA A 88 -6.21 20.07 1.00
C ALA A 88 -7.55 20.83 1.01
N SER A 89 -7.50 22.15 0.81
CA SER A 89 -8.68 23.02 0.72
C SER A 89 -9.71 22.54 -0.31
N ASN A 90 -9.22 21.87 -1.37
CA ASN A 90 -10.02 21.13 -2.34
C ASN A 90 -9.61 19.64 -2.27
N PRO A 91 -10.41 18.76 -1.67
CA PRO A 91 -10.10 17.33 -1.63
C PRO A 91 -10.12 16.76 -3.05
N PRO A 92 -9.32 15.72 -3.33
CA PRO A 92 -9.41 15.03 -4.61
C PRO A 92 -10.78 14.35 -4.71
N THR A 93 -11.58 14.82 -5.66
CA THR A 93 -12.95 14.35 -5.94
C THR A 93 -12.97 13.63 -7.28
N LEU A 94 -13.70 12.51 -7.33
CA LEU A 94 -14.00 11.79 -8.58
C LEU A 94 -15.51 11.72 -8.81
N PHE A 95 -15.94 11.95 -10.04
CA PHE A 95 -17.33 11.77 -10.46
C PHE A 95 -17.59 10.30 -10.82
N GLN A 96 -17.56 9.44 -9.80
CA GLN A 96 -17.83 8.01 -9.92
C GLN A 96 -18.42 7.47 -8.61
N ARG A 97 -19.28 6.46 -8.75
CA ARG A 97 -19.96 5.81 -7.62
C ARG A 97 -19.13 4.63 -7.10
N TYR A 98 -18.55 4.80 -5.91
CA TYR A 98 -17.77 3.76 -5.24
C TYR A 98 -18.56 3.05 -4.13
N GLY A 99 -18.11 1.85 -3.79
CA GLY A 99 -18.70 1.00 -2.75
C GLY A 99 -19.93 0.20 -3.22
N GLN A 100 -20.08 -0.01 -4.53
CA GLN A 100 -21.03 -0.98 -5.10
C GLN A 100 -20.34 -2.34 -5.25
N GLU A 101 -21.11 -3.44 -5.31
CA GLU A 101 -20.56 -4.79 -5.44
C GLU A 101 -19.71 -4.98 -6.71
N SER A 102 -20.03 -4.24 -7.78
CA SER A 102 -19.34 -4.27 -9.07
C SER A 102 -18.33 -3.12 -9.26
N THR A 103 -18.01 -2.34 -8.22
CA THR A 103 -17.04 -1.24 -8.37
C THR A 103 -15.65 -1.78 -8.67
N THR A 104 -15.06 -1.31 -9.76
CA THR A 104 -13.71 -1.63 -10.21
C THR A 104 -12.85 -0.37 -10.27
N MET A 105 -11.54 -0.54 -10.18
CA MET A 105 -10.57 0.52 -10.49
C MET A 105 -10.47 0.65 -12.01
N THR A 106 -10.40 1.89 -12.47
CA THR A 106 -10.14 2.25 -13.86
C THR A 106 -8.63 2.35 -14.06
N VAL A 107 -8.07 1.42 -14.82
CA VAL A 107 -6.65 1.37 -15.16
C VAL A 107 -6.44 1.99 -16.54
N PRO A 108 -5.67 3.10 -16.65
CA PRO A 108 -5.34 3.69 -17.94
C PRO A 108 -4.50 2.71 -18.77
N PRO A 109 -4.93 2.35 -20.00
CA PRO A 109 -4.25 1.34 -20.81
C PRO A 109 -2.86 1.78 -21.27
N SER A 110 -2.60 3.09 -21.32
CA SER A 110 -1.30 3.72 -21.64
C SER A 110 -0.27 3.67 -20.51
N SER A 111 -0.71 3.49 -19.27
CA SER A 111 0.17 3.61 -18.11
C SER A 111 1.33 2.59 -18.07
N PRO A 112 1.16 1.31 -18.45
CA PRO A 112 2.25 0.34 -18.53
C PRO A 112 3.39 0.82 -19.44
N ARG A 113 3.06 1.38 -20.61
CA ARG A 113 4.05 1.85 -21.60
C ARG A 113 4.77 3.10 -21.14
N THR A 114 4.08 4.00 -20.44
CA THR A 114 4.74 5.14 -19.78
C THR A 114 5.87 4.69 -18.84
N ILE A 115 5.71 3.55 -18.16
CA ILE A 115 6.71 2.99 -17.25
C ILE A 115 7.81 2.23 -18.01
N LEU A 116 7.41 1.39 -18.96
CA LEU A 116 8.34 0.48 -19.67
C LEU A 116 9.15 1.16 -20.78
N LEU A 117 8.61 2.24 -21.37
CA LEU A 117 9.28 3.05 -22.41
C LEU A 117 9.91 4.33 -21.84
N GLY A 118 9.74 4.60 -20.55
CA GLY A 118 10.44 5.69 -19.85
C GLY A 118 11.93 5.41 -19.64
N ASP A 119 12.63 6.35 -19.03
CA ASP A 119 14.05 6.20 -18.68
C ASP A 119 14.23 5.12 -17.60
N ILE A 120 14.72 3.94 -18.00
CA ILE A 120 15.02 2.83 -17.08
C ILE A 120 16.36 3.10 -16.39
N PRO A 121 16.45 3.03 -15.05
CA PRO A 121 17.73 3.14 -14.35
C PRO A 121 18.70 2.04 -14.80
N PHE A 122 19.98 2.38 -15.01
CA PHE A 122 20.98 1.42 -15.49
C PHE A 122 21.08 0.16 -14.64
N GLU A 123 21.04 0.28 -13.31
CA GLU A 123 21.06 -0.89 -12.42
C GLU A 123 19.87 -1.82 -12.68
N GLY A 124 18.68 -1.26 -12.90
CA GLY A 124 17.48 -2.01 -13.24
C GLY A 124 17.58 -2.69 -14.60
N ALA A 125 18.10 -2.00 -15.61
CA ALA A 125 18.31 -2.58 -16.94
C ALA A 125 19.35 -3.71 -16.93
N ILE A 126 20.48 -3.51 -16.25
CA ILE A 126 21.54 -4.51 -16.11
C ILE A 126 21.03 -5.76 -15.38
N LEU A 127 20.26 -5.59 -14.31
CA LEU A 127 19.66 -6.72 -13.58
C LEU A 127 18.69 -7.51 -14.46
N ALA A 128 17.83 -6.82 -15.23
CA ALA A 128 16.90 -7.47 -16.15
C ALA A 128 17.65 -8.28 -17.23
N ILE A 129 18.62 -7.68 -17.92
CA ILE A 129 19.43 -8.38 -18.94
C ILE A 129 20.12 -9.62 -18.36
N ARG A 130 20.67 -9.53 -17.15
CA ARG A 130 21.35 -10.66 -16.49
C ARG A 130 20.41 -11.76 -16.01
N SER A 131 19.12 -11.45 -15.86
CA SER A 131 18.10 -12.40 -15.42
C SER A 131 17.43 -13.16 -16.57
N GLU A 132 17.69 -12.74 -17.81
CA GLU A 132 17.08 -13.28 -19.02
C GLU A 132 18.06 -14.11 -19.84
N SER A 133 17.53 -14.90 -20.79
CA SER A 133 18.35 -15.55 -21.81
C SER A 133 18.73 -14.56 -22.92
N LEU A 134 19.87 -14.78 -23.57
CA LEU A 134 20.34 -13.94 -24.67
C LEU A 134 19.31 -13.86 -25.82
N ASP A 135 18.61 -14.97 -26.10
CA ASP A 135 17.54 -15.00 -27.10
C ASP A 135 16.40 -14.04 -26.73
N THR A 136 16.01 -14.00 -25.46
CA THR A 136 14.93 -13.13 -24.97
C THR A 136 15.33 -11.66 -25.07
N SER A 137 16.52 -11.30 -24.60
CA SER A 137 16.99 -9.92 -24.63
C SER A 137 17.21 -9.38 -26.05
N LEU A 138 17.57 -10.24 -27.01
CA LEU A 138 17.74 -9.88 -28.43
C LEU A 138 16.47 -10.05 -29.28
N ALA A 139 15.44 -10.73 -28.75
CA ALA A 139 14.14 -10.86 -29.40
C ALA A 139 13.29 -9.59 -29.28
N TYR A 140 13.55 -8.74 -28.28
CA TYR A 140 12.94 -7.41 -28.20
C TYR A 140 13.37 -6.56 -29.39
N ARG A 141 12.44 -5.78 -29.97
CA ARG A 141 12.67 -4.98 -31.18
C ARG A 141 13.41 -3.69 -30.85
N THR A 142 14.71 -3.85 -30.59
CA THR A 142 15.63 -2.73 -30.41
C THR A 142 16.44 -2.55 -31.69
N PRO A 143 16.23 -1.47 -32.45
CA PRO A 143 16.99 -1.24 -33.67
C PRO A 143 18.35 -0.64 -33.32
N PHE A 144 19.36 -1.50 -33.18
CA PHE A 144 20.71 -1.12 -32.77
C PHE A 144 21.34 -0.10 -33.72
N CYS A 145 22.05 0.88 -33.15
CA CYS A 145 22.78 1.90 -33.90
C CYS A 145 24.29 1.61 -33.92
N TRP A 146 24.81 0.98 -32.85
CA TRP A 146 26.23 0.62 -32.73
C TRP A 146 26.42 -0.74 -32.09
N ALA A 147 27.51 -1.42 -32.48
CA ALA A 147 27.93 -2.64 -31.80
C ALA A 147 28.60 -2.31 -30.46
N ASP A 148 29.47 -1.29 -30.42
CA ASP A 148 30.33 -0.94 -29.28
C ASP A 148 30.02 0.42 -28.65
N PHE A 149 30.32 0.57 -27.36
CA PHE A 149 30.19 1.85 -26.63
C PHE A 149 31.13 2.94 -27.14
N GLY A 150 32.21 2.57 -27.85
CA GLY A 150 33.10 3.51 -28.53
C GLY A 150 32.49 4.15 -29.77
N ARG A 151 31.33 3.65 -30.25
CA ARG A 151 30.67 4.06 -31.50
C ARG A 151 31.57 3.86 -32.72
N ALA A 152 32.50 2.92 -32.66
CA ALA A 152 33.40 2.61 -33.76
C ALA A 152 32.73 1.77 -34.85
N PHE A 153 31.73 0.96 -34.48
CA PHE A 153 31.05 0.01 -35.37
C PHE A 153 29.58 0.37 -35.53
N GLU A 154 29.25 1.02 -36.64
CA GLU A 154 27.89 1.46 -36.99
C GLU A 154 27.04 0.30 -37.51
N MET A 155 25.75 0.24 -37.13
CA MET A 155 24.85 -0.88 -37.47
C MET A 155 23.48 -0.46 -38.06
N ALA A 156 23.16 0.83 -38.13
CA ALA A 156 21.84 1.23 -38.64
C ALA A 156 21.64 0.89 -40.13
N HIS A 157 20.44 0.48 -40.53
CA HIS A 157 20.12 0.11 -41.92
C HIS A 157 20.44 1.20 -42.96
N THR A 158 20.33 2.48 -42.61
CA THR A 158 20.55 3.60 -43.54
C THR A 158 21.53 4.65 -42.99
N ILE A 159 22.18 5.40 -43.89
CA ILE A 159 23.05 6.53 -43.53
C ILE A 159 22.29 7.59 -42.72
N PRO A 160 21.10 8.06 -43.15
CA PRO A 160 20.39 9.10 -42.41
C PRO A 160 19.94 8.62 -41.03
N ARG A 161 19.52 7.35 -40.88
CA ARG A 161 19.22 6.78 -39.56
C ARG A 161 20.43 6.77 -38.65
N GLN A 162 21.61 6.38 -39.14
CA GLN A 162 22.83 6.42 -38.33
C GLN A 162 23.18 7.83 -37.85
N GLN A 163 23.00 8.84 -38.71
CA GLN A 163 23.18 10.25 -38.33
C GLN A 163 22.16 10.68 -37.28
N ARG A 164 20.91 10.23 -37.40
CA ARG A 164 19.86 10.47 -36.41
C ARG A 164 20.20 9.81 -35.06
N CYS A 165 20.70 8.58 -35.05
CA CYS A 165 21.23 7.93 -33.85
C CYS A 165 22.33 8.79 -33.21
N LEU A 166 23.31 9.26 -33.99
CA LEU A 166 24.40 10.09 -33.46
C LEU A 166 23.91 11.40 -32.83
N GLN A 167 22.85 12.00 -33.40
CA GLN A 167 22.29 13.26 -32.90
C GLN A 167 21.39 13.09 -31.67
N ARG A 168 20.66 11.96 -31.57
CA ARG A 168 19.61 11.78 -30.55
C ARG A 168 19.85 10.66 -29.55
N ASP A 169 20.58 9.61 -29.90
CA ASP A 169 20.72 8.38 -29.10
C ASP A 169 22.17 8.02 -28.76
N ALA A 170 23.11 8.93 -29.00
CA ALA A 170 24.50 8.74 -28.63
C ALA A 170 24.72 8.57 -27.11
N ASP A 171 23.74 8.99 -26.29
CA ASP A 171 23.67 8.87 -24.84
C ASP A 171 22.74 7.73 -24.36
N ASN A 172 22.02 7.06 -25.27
CA ASN A 172 21.05 6.01 -24.94
C ASN A 172 21.71 4.62 -24.99
N ALA A 173 21.96 4.01 -23.84
CA ALA A 173 22.59 2.70 -23.75
C ALA A 173 21.79 1.58 -24.47
N ALA A 174 20.48 1.73 -24.62
CA ALA A 174 19.64 0.72 -25.25
C ALA A 174 19.99 0.45 -26.72
N VAL A 175 20.49 1.43 -27.47
CA VAL A 175 20.82 1.27 -28.90
C VAL A 175 22.21 0.68 -29.15
N PHE A 176 22.92 0.28 -28.09
CA PHE A 176 24.24 -0.34 -28.15
C PHE A 176 24.16 -1.83 -27.87
N LEU A 177 24.60 -2.65 -28.84
CA LEU A 177 24.60 -4.10 -28.66
C LEU A 177 25.54 -4.55 -27.52
N GLU A 178 26.63 -3.82 -27.31
CA GLU A 178 27.56 -4.03 -26.19
C GLU A 178 26.87 -3.98 -24.82
N SER A 179 25.79 -3.20 -24.65
CA SER A 179 25.03 -3.18 -23.39
C SER A 179 24.46 -4.55 -23.01
N VAL A 180 24.03 -5.33 -24.01
CA VAL A 180 23.51 -6.69 -23.81
C VAL A 180 24.66 -7.68 -23.68
N LEU A 181 25.60 -7.69 -24.63
CA LEU A 181 26.68 -8.68 -24.68
C LEU A 181 27.67 -8.60 -23.49
N ARG A 182 27.81 -7.43 -22.85
CA ARG A 182 28.61 -7.28 -21.62
C ARG A 182 27.96 -7.86 -20.38
N ASN A 183 26.65 -8.06 -20.42
CA ASN A 183 25.85 -8.52 -19.29
C ASN A 183 25.47 -10.00 -19.41
N VAL A 184 26.01 -10.69 -20.41
CA VAL A 184 25.91 -12.15 -20.56
C VAL A 184 27.31 -12.76 -20.41
N ASN A 185 27.40 -13.97 -19.82
CA ASN A 185 28.69 -14.65 -19.70
C ASN A 185 29.19 -15.09 -21.08
N ALA A 186 30.51 -15.10 -21.26
CA ALA A 186 31.10 -15.50 -22.54
C ALA A 186 30.75 -16.95 -22.95
N SER A 187 30.65 -17.88 -21.98
CA SER A 187 30.20 -19.26 -22.25
C SER A 187 28.80 -19.28 -22.85
N ASP A 188 27.88 -18.51 -22.28
CA ASP A 188 26.47 -18.52 -22.66
C ASP A 188 26.27 -17.89 -24.06
N ILE A 189 27.14 -16.95 -24.45
CA ILE A 189 27.19 -16.41 -25.81
C ILE A 189 27.69 -17.46 -26.81
N LEU A 190 28.75 -18.20 -26.46
CA LEU A 190 29.36 -19.22 -27.33
C LEU A 190 28.45 -20.45 -27.51
N ASP A 191 27.70 -20.81 -26.46
CA ASP A 191 26.76 -21.92 -26.45
C ASP A 191 25.38 -21.54 -27.01
N TRP A 192 25.17 -20.26 -27.38
CA TRP A 192 23.90 -19.79 -27.92
C TRP A 192 23.61 -20.38 -29.31
N GLU A 193 22.37 -20.84 -29.52
CA GLU A 193 21.96 -21.50 -30.77
C GLU A 193 22.18 -20.66 -32.04
N LEU A 194 22.08 -19.32 -31.92
CA LEU A 194 22.29 -18.39 -33.04
C LEU A 194 23.72 -17.82 -33.11
N PHE A 195 24.66 -18.38 -32.34
CA PHE A 195 26.05 -17.91 -32.33
C PHE A 195 26.70 -17.95 -33.72
N ASP A 196 26.49 -19.03 -34.50
CA ASP A 196 27.06 -19.14 -35.85
C ASP A 196 26.61 -17.98 -36.75
N MET A 197 25.34 -17.58 -36.64
CA MET A 197 24.78 -16.46 -37.39
C MET A 197 25.36 -15.13 -36.90
N LEU A 198 25.50 -14.94 -35.58
CA LEU A 198 26.12 -13.74 -35.00
C LEU A 198 27.57 -13.61 -35.44
N ASN A 199 28.30 -14.73 -35.44
CA ASN A 199 29.69 -14.79 -35.83
C ASN A 199 29.88 -14.46 -37.32
N GLN A 200 29.01 -14.98 -38.19
CA GLN A 200 29.06 -14.72 -39.64
C GLN A 200 28.69 -13.27 -39.99
N THR A 201 27.69 -12.69 -39.33
CA THR A 201 27.13 -11.38 -39.72
C THR A 201 27.76 -10.19 -39.01
N LEU A 202 28.32 -10.38 -37.81
CA LEU A 202 28.91 -9.33 -36.97
C LEU A 202 30.41 -9.54 -36.70
N PHE A 203 30.80 -10.66 -36.07
CA PHE A 203 32.18 -10.80 -35.58
C PHE A 203 33.20 -11.02 -36.70
N THR A 204 32.94 -11.89 -37.67
CA THR A 204 33.86 -12.15 -38.80
C THR A 204 34.11 -10.88 -39.62
N PRO A 205 33.08 -10.11 -40.02
CA PRO A 205 33.29 -8.84 -40.71
C PRO A 205 34.09 -7.80 -39.90
N LEU A 206 33.91 -7.75 -38.58
CA LEU A 206 34.71 -6.88 -37.71
C LEU A 206 36.19 -7.27 -37.67
N LEU A 207 36.49 -8.56 -37.70
CA LEU A 207 37.86 -9.07 -37.76
C LEU A 207 38.50 -8.76 -39.11
N ASP A 208 37.75 -8.88 -40.21
CA ASP A 208 38.26 -8.65 -41.55
C ASP A 208 38.47 -7.16 -41.87
N HIS A 209 37.53 -6.29 -41.50
CA HIS A 209 37.54 -4.87 -41.86
C HIS A 209 38.15 -3.96 -40.79
N HIS A 210 38.01 -4.30 -39.50
CA HIS A 210 38.50 -3.52 -38.37
C HIS A 210 39.56 -4.29 -37.58
N HIS A 211 40.53 -4.89 -38.27
CA HIS A 211 41.41 -5.93 -37.76
C HIS A 211 42.07 -5.70 -36.38
N ALA A 212 42.35 -4.45 -35.98
CA ALA A 212 42.89 -4.13 -34.65
C ALA A 212 41.80 -3.80 -33.62
N SER A 213 40.89 -2.86 -33.93
CA SER A 213 39.85 -2.42 -32.99
C SER A 213 38.72 -3.45 -32.84
N GLY A 214 38.29 -4.07 -33.93
CA GLY A 214 37.30 -5.15 -33.95
C GLY A 214 37.80 -6.37 -33.19
N ALA A 215 39.04 -6.81 -33.44
CA ALA A 215 39.63 -7.92 -32.70
C ALA A 215 39.74 -7.64 -31.19
N ALA A 216 40.11 -6.41 -30.80
CA ALA A 216 40.16 -6.02 -29.39
C ALA A 216 38.78 -6.03 -28.72
N TRP A 217 37.75 -5.52 -29.42
CA TRP A 217 36.37 -5.51 -28.91
C TRP A 217 35.79 -6.92 -28.81
N VAL A 218 35.90 -7.74 -29.87
CA VAL A 218 35.43 -9.14 -29.86
C VAL A 218 36.11 -9.94 -28.74
N ALA A 219 37.43 -9.76 -28.56
CA ALA A 219 38.14 -10.39 -27.45
C ALA A 219 37.60 -9.92 -26.09
N SER A 220 37.30 -8.63 -25.91
CA SER A 220 36.74 -8.10 -24.65
C SER A 220 35.37 -8.69 -24.29
N ILE A 221 34.60 -9.13 -25.29
CA ILE A 221 33.30 -9.78 -25.10
C ILE A 221 33.47 -11.28 -24.85
N LEU A 222 34.18 -11.99 -25.72
CA LEU A 222 34.22 -13.47 -25.74
C LEU A 222 35.27 -14.09 -24.81
N THR A 223 36.23 -13.33 -24.28
CA THR A 223 37.27 -13.87 -23.37
C THR A 223 37.05 -13.50 -21.90
N ARG A 224 35.90 -12.90 -21.58
CA ARG A 224 35.58 -12.41 -20.23
C ARG A 224 35.24 -13.57 -19.29
N HIS A 225 35.96 -13.67 -18.17
CA HIS A 225 35.77 -14.76 -17.20
C HIS A 225 34.64 -14.52 -16.18
N SER A 226 34.30 -13.27 -15.89
CA SER A 226 33.27 -12.91 -14.90
C SER A 226 32.61 -11.57 -15.22
N LEU A 227 31.32 -11.44 -14.88
CA LEU A 227 30.59 -10.17 -14.97
C LEU A 227 31.03 -9.20 -13.85
N LEU A 228 31.07 -7.92 -14.15
CA LEU A 228 31.29 -6.87 -13.15
C LEU A 228 30.09 -6.77 -12.20
N PRO A 229 30.28 -6.32 -10.95
CA PRO A 229 29.17 -5.91 -10.09
C PRO A 229 28.26 -4.89 -10.81
N VAL A 230 26.95 -4.91 -10.52
CA VAL A 230 25.96 -4.09 -11.22
C VAL A 230 26.30 -2.59 -11.15
N SER A 231 26.71 -2.11 -9.99
CA SER A 231 27.12 -0.71 -9.78
C SER A 231 28.34 -0.32 -10.63
N ASP A 232 29.30 -1.23 -10.78
CA ASP A 232 30.54 -0.97 -11.53
C ASP A 232 30.30 -1.01 -13.03
N GLU A 233 29.41 -1.89 -13.50
CA GLU A 233 28.97 -1.92 -14.90
C GLU A 233 28.16 -0.67 -15.26
N ALA A 234 27.25 -0.22 -14.37
CA ALA A 234 26.55 1.05 -14.55
C ALA A 234 27.54 2.25 -14.60
N ALA A 235 28.57 2.23 -13.76
CA ALA A 235 29.64 3.23 -13.80
C ALA A 235 30.46 3.18 -15.09
N ALA A 236 30.69 1.98 -15.64
CA ALA A 236 31.34 1.81 -16.94
C ALA A 236 30.48 2.44 -18.05
N TRP A 237 29.17 2.20 -18.08
CA TRP A 237 28.26 2.82 -19.06
C TRP A 237 28.32 4.35 -18.99
N MET A 238 28.24 4.91 -17.77
CA MET A 238 28.36 6.36 -17.56
C MET A 238 29.72 6.90 -18.00
N SER A 239 30.81 6.16 -17.82
CA SER A 239 32.16 6.58 -18.25
C SER A 239 32.30 6.69 -19.77
N HIS A 240 31.47 5.97 -20.53
CA HIS A 240 31.39 6.06 -22.00
C HIS A 240 30.44 7.17 -22.48
N GLY A 241 29.90 7.99 -21.56
CA GLY A 241 29.01 9.10 -21.89
C GLY A 241 27.55 8.68 -22.11
N LEU A 242 27.17 7.49 -21.67
CA LEU A 242 25.78 7.03 -21.68
C LEU A 242 25.04 7.61 -20.46
N ALA A 243 23.83 8.12 -20.66
CA ALA A 243 23.04 8.81 -19.65
C ALA A 243 21.65 8.21 -19.43
N ARG A 244 21.08 7.51 -20.41
CA ARG A 244 19.72 6.98 -20.35
C ARG A 244 19.60 5.59 -20.99
N PHE A 245 18.57 4.84 -20.60
CA PHE A 245 18.20 3.56 -21.21
C PHE A 245 16.72 3.60 -21.54
N THR A 246 16.39 3.85 -22.80
CA THR A 246 15.00 3.95 -23.28
C THR A 246 14.78 3.04 -24.49
N LEU A 247 13.71 2.26 -24.42
CA LEU A 247 13.29 1.36 -25.48
C LEU A 247 12.27 2.03 -26.40
N GLN A 248 12.13 1.50 -27.62
CA GLN A 248 11.10 1.92 -28.57
C GLN A 248 9.80 1.13 -28.36
N LEU A 249 8.69 1.69 -28.83
CA LEU A 249 7.40 1.02 -28.82
C LEU A 249 7.46 -0.25 -29.68
N GLN A 250 6.99 -1.37 -29.12
CA GLN A 250 6.75 -2.60 -29.83
C GLN A 250 5.40 -3.20 -29.42
N ASN A 251 4.75 -3.94 -30.31
CA ASN A 251 3.44 -4.54 -30.04
C ASN A 251 3.40 -6.06 -30.21
N LYS A 252 4.52 -6.72 -30.46
CA LYS A 252 4.64 -8.18 -30.51
C LYS A 252 4.31 -8.82 -29.16
N ASP A 253 4.63 -8.16 -28.05
CA ASP A 253 4.38 -8.66 -26.70
C ASP A 253 3.50 -7.70 -25.91
N ALA A 254 2.63 -8.24 -25.07
CA ALA A 254 1.78 -7.45 -24.20
C ALA A 254 2.60 -6.83 -23.06
N GLN A 255 2.37 -5.54 -22.77
CA GLN A 255 3.04 -4.87 -21.65
C GLN A 255 2.37 -5.23 -20.31
N LEU A 256 3.09 -5.97 -19.48
CA LEU A 256 2.66 -6.50 -18.19
C LEU A 256 3.26 -5.68 -17.05
N VAL A 257 2.48 -4.76 -16.49
CA VAL A 257 2.93 -3.99 -15.31
C VAL A 257 2.03 -4.28 -14.12
N GLU A 258 2.63 -4.79 -13.05
CA GLU A 258 2.01 -4.83 -11.72
C GLU A 258 2.40 -3.56 -10.96
N ALA A 259 1.42 -2.82 -10.45
CA ALA A 259 1.68 -1.63 -9.64
C ALA A 259 0.88 -1.66 -8.34
N SER A 260 1.51 -1.16 -7.28
CA SER A 260 0.96 -1.16 -5.93
C SER A 260 1.18 0.16 -5.22
N ILE A 261 0.33 0.46 -4.24
CA ILE A 261 0.53 1.54 -3.27
C ILE A 261 0.84 0.93 -1.90
N LEU A 262 1.61 1.66 -1.10
CA LEU A 262 1.87 1.30 0.29
C LEU A 262 1.02 2.19 1.19
N ILE A 263 0.23 1.60 2.10
CA ILE A 263 -0.41 2.35 3.16
C ILE A 263 0.41 2.19 4.43
N GLU A 264 0.88 3.31 4.98
CA GLU A 264 1.67 3.36 6.19
C GLU A 264 0.79 3.72 7.40
N ASP A 265 0.81 2.84 8.41
CA ASP A 265 0.10 3.05 9.66
C ASP A 265 0.91 3.88 10.67
N ALA A 266 0.35 4.12 11.87
CA ALA A 266 1.05 4.90 12.91
C ALA A 266 2.24 4.17 13.56
N LEU A 267 2.41 2.86 13.33
CA LEU A 267 3.58 2.09 13.75
C LEU A 267 4.71 2.15 12.70
N GLY A 268 4.46 2.72 11.52
CA GLY A 268 5.38 2.70 10.38
C GLY A 268 5.37 1.37 9.63
N ILE A 269 4.35 0.53 9.85
CA ILE A 269 4.16 -0.71 9.10
C ILE A 269 3.49 -0.36 7.78
N GLN A 270 4.06 -0.85 6.69
CA GLN A 270 3.57 -0.60 5.33
C GLN A 270 2.85 -1.83 4.80
N GLN A 271 1.59 -1.65 4.39
CA GLN A 271 0.80 -2.69 3.74
C GLN A 271 0.70 -2.41 2.24
N LYS A 272 1.08 -3.40 1.42
CA LYS A 272 1.02 -3.34 -0.04
C LYS A 272 -0.41 -3.59 -0.52
N ILE A 273 -0.92 -2.69 -1.34
CA ILE A 273 -2.23 -2.81 -2.00
C ILE A 273 -2.03 -2.71 -3.50
N THR A 274 -2.54 -3.67 -4.24
CA THR A 274 -2.44 -3.68 -5.70
C THR A 274 -3.43 -2.68 -6.29
N ILE A 275 -2.92 -1.79 -7.14
CA ILE A 275 -3.74 -0.82 -7.89
C ILE A 275 -3.75 -1.11 -9.39
N ARG A 276 -2.78 -1.89 -9.87
CA ARG A 276 -2.70 -2.33 -11.27
C ARG A 276 -2.20 -3.75 -11.33
N SER A 277 -2.90 -4.58 -12.08
CA SER A 277 -2.41 -5.89 -12.49
C SER A 277 -2.97 -6.18 -13.88
N ILE A 278 -2.09 -6.40 -14.85
CA ILE A 278 -2.47 -6.82 -16.19
C ILE A 278 -2.07 -8.30 -16.30
N PRO A 279 -3.05 -9.23 -16.36
CA PRO A 279 -2.73 -10.64 -16.46
C PRO A 279 -2.09 -10.94 -17.82
N PRO A 280 -1.18 -11.94 -17.91
CA PRO A 280 -0.71 -12.45 -19.19
C PRO A 280 -1.89 -12.94 -20.01
N SER A 281 -2.06 -12.40 -21.23
CA SER A 281 -3.07 -12.87 -22.18
C SER A 281 -2.50 -13.98 -23.05
N SER A 282 -3.31 -15.00 -23.34
CA SER A 282 -2.97 -16.02 -24.34
C SER A 282 -3.26 -15.56 -25.78
N GLN A 283 -3.84 -14.38 -25.98
CA GLN A 283 -4.04 -13.81 -27.31
C GLN A 283 -2.70 -13.38 -27.90
N ALA A 284 -2.43 -13.85 -29.12
CA ALA A 284 -1.29 -13.39 -29.89
C ALA A 284 -1.43 -11.89 -30.13
N MET A 285 -0.43 -11.13 -29.72
CA MET A 285 -0.41 -9.69 -29.99
C MET A 285 0.03 -9.43 -31.43
N PRO A 286 -0.45 -8.34 -32.06
CA PRO A 286 -0.07 -8.00 -33.42
C PRO A 286 1.42 -7.71 -33.56
N THR A 287 2.00 -7.99 -34.73
CA THR A 287 3.43 -7.72 -34.96
C THR A 287 3.68 -6.50 -35.84
N THR A 288 2.71 -5.57 -35.94
CA THR A 288 2.69 -4.47 -36.93
C THR A 288 3.82 -3.46 -36.77
N THR A 289 4.43 -3.35 -35.60
CA THR A 289 5.67 -2.56 -35.42
C THR A 289 6.85 -3.03 -36.30
N SER A 290 6.77 -4.22 -36.91
CA SER A 290 7.84 -4.78 -37.78
C SER A 290 8.03 -3.95 -39.04
N TRP A 291 6.99 -3.24 -39.48
CA TRP A 291 7.07 -2.31 -40.61
C TRP A 291 7.97 -1.12 -40.32
N THR A 292 8.23 -0.81 -39.05
CA THR A 292 9.07 0.31 -38.62
C THR A 292 10.48 -0.11 -38.24
N SER A 293 10.62 -1.17 -37.45
CA SER A 293 11.89 -1.72 -36.97
C SER A 293 11.78 -3.22 -36.69
N LEU A 294 12.91 -3.92 -36.76
CA LEU A 294 13.01 -5.36 -36.57
C LEU A 294 13.84 -5.69 -35.32
N SER A 295 13.81 -6.97 -34.92
CA SER A 295 14.72 -7.49 -33.88
C SER A 295 16.08 -7.80 -34.50
N LEU A 296 17.15 -7.79 -33.70
CA LEU A 296 18.49 -8.14 -34.17
C LEU A 296 18.53 -9.55 -34.77
N THR A 297 17.78 -10.51 -34.20
CA THR A 297 17.67 -11.86 -34.73
C THR A 297 17.08 -11.90 -36.15
N SER A 298 16.15 -11.00 -36.46
CA SER A 298 15.56 -10.85 -37.80
C SER A 298 16.58 -10.23 -38.77
N ASP A 299 17.30 -9.20 -38.32
CA ASP A 299 18.33 -8.53 -39.13
C ASP A 299 19.50 -9.49 -39.44
N MET A 300 19.93 -10.29 -38.45
CA MET A 300 20.94 -11.33 -38.63
C MET A 300 20.51 -12.38 -39.65
N ASN A 301 19.24 -12.81 -39.61
CA ASN A 301 18.71 -13.79 -40.56
C ASN A 301 18.65 -13.24 -41.99
N ALA A 302 18.22 -11.98 -42.15
CA ALA A 302 18.27 -11.28 -43.42
C ALA A 302 19.72 -11.14 -43.91
N ALA A 303 20.64 -10.71 -43.04
CA ALA A 303 22.04 -10.54 -43.37
C ALA A 303 22.73 -11.83 -43.81
N ALA A 304 22.49 -12.93 -43.10
CA ALA A 304 23.01 -14.24 -43.46
C ALA A 304 22.48 -14.72 -44.82
N SER A 305 21.21 -14.48 -45.12
CA SER A 305 20.58 -14.87 -46.39
C SER A 305 21.20 -14.17 -47.61
N PHE A 306 21.66 -12.93 -47.45
CA PHE A 306 22.32 -12.16 -48.50
C PHE A 306 23.86 -12.16 -48.39
N SER A 307 24.43 -12.94 -47.46
CA SER A 307 25.88 -12.98 -47.19
C SER A 307 26.48 -11.59 -46.92
N MET A 308 25.74 -10.75 -46.20
CA MET A 308 26.12 -9.37 -45.89
C MET A 308 26.49 -9.19 -44.42
N SER A 309 27.27 -8.14 -44.13
CA SER A 309 27.58 -7.73 -42.76
C SER A 309 26.50 -6.79 -42.21
N LEU A 310 26.21 -6.92 -40.91
CA LEU A 310 25.43 -5.94 -40.14
C LEU A 310 26.23 -4.68 -39.81
N VAL A 311 27.56 -4.75 -39.84
CA VAL A 311 28.43 -3.60 -39.58
C VAL A 311 28.64 -2.82 -40.87
N ARG A 312 28.38 -1.53 -40.81
CA ARG A 312 28.51 -0.62 -41.95
C ARG A 312 29.96 -0.24 -42.22
N GLY A 313 30.25 0.12 -43.46
CA GLY A 313 31.58 0.56 -43.91
C GLY A 313 32.51 -0.56 -44.36
N GLY A 314 32.05 -1.82 -44.29
CA GLY A 314 32.75 -2.98 -44.84
C GLY A 314 32.54 -3.14 -46.36
N LEU A 315 33.24 -4.10 -46.97
CA LEU A 315 33.07 -4.45 -48.39
C LEU A 315 31.82 -5.31 -48.65
N THR A 316 31.25 -5.88 -47.59
CA THR A 316 30.10 -6.78 -47.61
C THR A 316 28.88 -6.17 -46.91
N ASP A 317 28.87 -4.87 -46.63
CA ASP A 317 27.66 -4.21 -46.13
C ASP A 317 26.62 -4.04 -47.25
N ALA A 318 25.35 -3.84 -46.89
CA ALA A 318 24.26 -3.75 -47.86
C ALA A 318 24.49 -2.66 -48.92
N ASN A 319 25.02 -1.50 -48.51
CA ASN A 319 25.29 -0.37 -49.39
C ASN A 319 26.42 -0.67 -50.39
N ALA A 320 27.50 -1.36 -49.97
CA ALA A 320 28.59 -1.78 -50.84
C ALA A 320 28.13 -2.83 -51.87
N LEU A 321 27.15 -3.66 -51.51
CA LEU A 321 26.51 -4.62 -52.41
C LEU A 321 25.45 -3.98 -53.33
N GLY A 322 25.12 -2.71 -53.12
CA GLY A 322 24.08 -2.00 -53.88
C GLY A 322 22.65 -2.48 -53.57
N LEU A 323 22.43 -3.00 -52.37
CA LEU A 323 21.14 -3.48 -51.87
C LEU A 323 20.52 -2.46 -50.92
N ASP A 324 19.21 -2.24 -51.05
CA ASP A 324 18.40 -1.44 -50.13
C ASP A 324 17.69 -2.32 -49.09
N TRP A 325 17.85 -1.99 -47.80
CA TRP A 325 17.25 -2.75 -46.70
C TRP A 325 15.72 -2.81 -46.79
N ASP A 326 15.06 -1.75 -47.24
CA ASP A 326 13.60 -1.70 -47.38
C ASP A 326 13.16 -2.45 -48.65
N THR A 327 13.60 -2.02 -49.83
CA THR A 327 13.01 -2.50 -51.09
C THR A 327 13.61 -3.77 -51.66
N ASP A 328 14.85 -4.16 -51.30
CA ASP A 328 15.47 -5.36 -51.84
C ASP A 328 15.48 -6.52 -50.83
N ILE A 329 15.56 -6.20 -49.54
CA ILE A 329 15.80 -7.18 -48.48
C ILE A 329 14.53 -7.49 -47.69
N LEU A 330 13.91 -6.49 -47.04
CA LEU A 330 12.85 -6.72 -46.06
C LEU A 330 11.44 -6.71 -46.69
N PHE A 331 11.15 -5.73 -47.53
CA PHE A 331 9.80 -5.49 -48.08
C PHE A 331 9.78 -5.40 -49.63
N PRO A 332 10.34 -6.40 -50.36
CA PRO A 332 10.45 -6.34 -51.81
C PRO A 332 9.13 -6.39 -52.56
N ALA A 333 8.09 -6.99 -51.96
CA ALA A 333 6.74 -7.02 -52.54
C ALA A 333 5.98 -5.69 -52.39
N GLY A 334 6.60 -4.67 -51.78
CA GLY A 334 5.91 -3.46 -51.37
C GLY A 334 5.93 -2.30 -52.37
N GLN A 335 6.50 -2.45 -53.56
CA GLN A 335 6.53 -1.39 -54.56
C GLN A 335 5.17 -1.26 -55.28
N GLY A 336 4.69 -0.03 -55.47
CA GLY A 336 3.45 0.24 -56.21
C GLY A 336 2.17 0.14 -55.36
N VAL A 337 2.31 0.00 -54.04
CA VAL A 337 1.20 0.04 -53.10
C VAL A 337 1.11 1.46 -52.53
N PRO A 338 0.00 2.20 -52.75
CA PRO A 338 -0.09 3.62 -52.42
C PRO A 338 0.31 3.97 -50.97
N GLY A 339 -0.12 3.19 -49.98
CA GLY A 339 0.23 3.45 -48.57
C GLY A 339 1.73 3.32 -48.29
N MET A 340 2.40 2.33 -48.87
CA MET A 340 3.86 2.16 -48.71
C MET A 340 4.65 3.21 -49.50
N ASP A 341 4.24 3.51 -50.73
CA ASP A 341 4.90 4.52 -51.56
C ASP A 341 4.79 5.93 -50.92
N LEU A 342 3.61 6.27 -50.37
CA LEU A 342 3.41 7.50 -49.62
C LEU A 342 4.25 7.55 -48.34
N LEU A 343 4.29 6.46 -47.57
CA LEU A 343 5.10 6.39 -46.35
C LEU A 343 6.60 6.56 -46.66
N ARG A 344 7.11 5.87 -47.69
CA ARG A 344 8.51 5.98 -48.14
C ARG A 344 8.88 7.38 -48.57
N SER A 345 8.01 8.04 -49.32
CA SER A 345 8.28 9.37 -49.89
C SER A 345 8.16 10.52 -48.88
N HIS A 346 7.36 10.36 -47.81
CA HIS A 346 7.10 11.43 -46.85
C HIS A 346 7.77 11.22 -45.49
N VAL A 347 7.98 9.98 -45.04
CA VAL A 347 8.58 9.67 -43.73
C VAL A 347 9.96 9.04 -43.90
N GLY A 348 10.07 7.95 -44.64
CA GLY A 348 11.34 7.27 -44.91
C GLY A 348 11.19 5.76 -45.16
N PRO A 349 12.31 5.06 -45.40
CA PRO A 349 12.31 3.63 -45.70
C PRO A 349 11.79 2.79 -44.53
N LEU A 350 11.00 1.76 -44.84
CA LEU A 350 10.47 0.82 -43.84
C LEU A 350 11.62 0.02 -43.19
N GLY A 351 11.42 -0.42 -41.95
CA GLY A 351 12.49 -1.05 -41.16
C GLY A 351 13.58 -0.08 -40.66
N SER A 352 13.46 1.22 -40.92
CA SER A 352 14.39 2.27 -40.47
C SER A 352 13.67 3.47 -39.81
N ILE A 353 12.44 3.26 -39.33
CA ILE A 353 11.62 4.30 -38.69
C ILE A 353 11.64 4.07 -37.18
N ASP A 354 12.15 5.04 -36.42
CA ASP A 354 12.21 4.94 -34.96
C ASP A 354 10.89 5.43 -34.33
N ILE A 355 10.29 4.66 -33.41
CA ILE A 355 9.06 5.05 -32.70
C ILE A 355 9.40 5.52 -31.28
N ARG A 356 9.13 6.79 -30.98
CA ARG A 356 9.36 7.36 -29.63
C ARG A 356 8.07 7.84 -28.97
N THR A 357 7.97 7.61 -27.67
CA THR A 357 6.87 8.14 -26.84
C THR A 357 7.04 9.64 -26.64
N ILE A 358 5.95 10.39 -26.75
CA ILE A 358 5.90 11.81 -26.43
C ILE A 358 5.29 12.00 -25.03
N HIS A 359 6.01 12.69 -24.17
CA HIS A 359 5.56 13.01 -22.81
C HIS A 359 4.57 14.17 -22.77
N ILE A 360 3.68 14.15 -21.78
CA ILE A 360 2.69 15.21 -21.58
C ILE A 360 3.41 16.50 -21.10
N PRO A 361 3.25 17.64 -21.78
CA PRO A 361 3.85 18.90 -21.34
C PRO A 361 3.33 19.30 -19.94
N PRO A 362 4.19 19.74 -19.01
CA PRO A 362 3.77 20.11 -17.65
C PRO A 362 2.65 21.15 -17.59
N ALA A 363 2.68 22.13 -18.52
CA ALA A 363 1.66 23.16 -18.65
C ALA A 363 0.28 22.61 -19.05
N LEU A 364 0.25 21.56 -19.89
CA LEU A 364 -0.98 20.89 -20.29
C LEU A 364 -1.55 20.05 -19.14
N ALA A 365 -0.68 19.34 -18.41
CA ALA A 365 -1.07 18.62 -17.21
C ALA A 365 -1.66 19.57 -16.13
N GLU A 366 -1.07 20.76 -15.94
CA GLU A 366 -1.56 21.76 -14.98
C GLU A 366 -2.93 22.30 -15.36
N TYR A 367 -3.09 22.65 -16.64
CA TYR A 367 -4.36 23.13 -17.19
C TYR A 367 -5.47 22.08 -17.00
N PHE A 368 -5.18 20.81 -17.26
CA PHE A 368 -6.13 19.71 -17.09
C PHE A 368 -6.54 19.47 -15.63
N LEU A 369 -5.56 19.45 -14.71
CA LEU A 369 -5.85 19.30 -13.27
C LEU A 369 -6.70 20.45 -12.74
N THR A 370 -6.34 21.67 -13.11
CA THR A 370 -7.08 22.88 -12.70
C THR A 370 -8.48 22.90 -13.30
N PHE A 371 -8.63 22.50 -14.57
CA PHE A 371 -9.92 22.32 -15.23
C PHE A 371 -10.82 21.37 -14.44
N ARG A 372 -10.34 20.17 -14.13
CA ARG A 372 -11.12 19.13 -13.46
C ARG A 372 -11.49 19.53 -12.03
N GLU A 373 -10.52 20.07 -11.28
CA GLU A 373 -10.74 20.57 -9.92
C GLU A 373 -11.77 21.71 -9.90
N SER A 374 -11.66 22.68 -10.80
CA SER A 374 -12.60 23.81 -10.90
C SER A 374 -14.00 23.38 -11.34
N LEU A 375 -14.10 22.48 -12.33
CA LEU A 375 -15.38 21.97 -12.81
C LEU A 375 -16.10 21.16 -11.73
N TYR A 376 -15.41 20.25 -11.05
CA TYR A 376 -16.05 19.41 -10.03
C TYR A 376 -16.44 20.22 -8.80
N ALA A 377 -15.61 21.17 -8.35
CA ALA A 377 -15.98 22.09 -7.27
C ALA A 377 -17.23 22.93 -7.62
N PHE A 378 -17.35 23.39 -8.87
CA PHE A 378 -18.55 24.09 -9.35
C PHE A 378 -19.79 23.18 -9.37
N LEU A 379 -19.65 21.95 -9.84
CA LEU A 379 -20.76 20.99 -9.89
C LEU A 379 -21.22 20.53 -8.50
N GLU A 380 -20.30 20.38 -7.54
CA GLU A 380 -20.62 20.05 -6.15
C GLU A 380 -21.30 21.20 -5.39
N SER A 381 -20.87 22.45 -5.63
CA SER A 381 -21.43 23.63 -4.98
C SER A 381 -22.69 24.19 -5.67
N GLY A 382 -22.92 23.79 -6.91
CA GLY A 382 -24.02 24.26 -7.74
C GLY A 382 -25.39 23.69 -7.36
N ASN A 383 -26.42 24.18 -8.02
CA ASN A 383 -27.78 23.64 -7.89
C ASN A 383 -27.84 22.20 -8.44
N SER A 384 -28.65 21.35 -7.81
CA SER A 384 -28.88 19.96 -8.25
C SER A 384 -29.33 19.84 -9.71
N SER A 385 -29.95 20.89 -10.27
CA SER A 385 -30.31 20.96 -11.69
C SER A 385 -29.11 21.01 -12.64
N LEU A 386 -28.03 21.71 -12.28
CA LEU A 386 -26.82 21.81 -13.12
C LEU A 386 -26.07 20.48 -13.15
N LEU A 387 -25.98 19.83 -11.98
CA LEU A 387 -25.43 18.50 -11.88
C LEU A 387 -26.24 17.48 -12.69
N ALA A 388 -27.57 17.55 -12.63
CA ALA A 388 -28.44 16.73 -13.47
C ALA A 388 -28.21 17.00 -14.97
N SER A 389 -28.07 18.26 -15.39
CA SER A 389 -27.74 18.62 -16.77
C SER A 389 -26.43 18.00 -17.22
N TYR A 390 -25.36 18.08 -16.40
CA TYR A 390 -24.07 17.44 -16.69
C TYR A 390 -24.17 15.91 -16.75
N ALA A 391 -24.84 15.30 -15.76
CA ALA A 391 -24.97 13.85 -15.68
C ALA A 391 -25.77 13.24 -16.85
N HIS A 392 -26.74 13.98 -17.40
CA HIS A 392 -27.61 13.56 -18.51
C HIS A 392 -27.11 13.96 -19.90
N LEU A 393 -25.93 14.60 -20.02
CA LEU A 393 -25.30 14.84 -21.31
C LEU A 393 -25.10 13.51 -22.06
N THR A 394 -25.48 13.49 -23.34
CA THR A 394 -25.36 12.32 -24.20
C THR A 394 -23.91 12.09 -24.62
N GLU A 395 -23.51 10.83 -24.75
CA GLU A 395 -22.16 10.44 -25.18
C GLU A 395 -22.20 9.68 -26.52
N PRO A 396 -22.49 10.36 -27.65
CA PRO A 396 -22.54 9.72 -28.96
C PRO A 396 -21.15 9.50 -29.56
N LEU A 397 -21.06 8.52 -30.47
CA LEU A 397 -20.00 8.45 -31.48
C LEU A 397 -20.34 9.37 -32.65
N VAL A 398 -19.36 10.17 -33.08
CA VAL A 398 -19.45 11.05 -34.24
C VAL A 398 -18.31 10.78 -35.22
N ASP A 399 -18.51 11.06 -36.51
CA ASP A 399 -17.61 10.68 -37.61
C ASP A 399 -17.01 11.92 -38.32
N PRO A 400 -16.19 12.73 -37.64
CA PRO A 400 -15.67 13.97 -38.22
C PRO A 400 -14.62 13.71 -39.31
N VAL A 401 -14.74 14.41 -40.44
CA VAL A 401 -13.77 14.40 -41.53
C VAL A 401 -13.18 15.81 -41.68
N PRO A 402 -11.84 15.96 -41.73
CA PRO A 402 -11.23 17.26 -41.98
C PRO A 402 -11.75 17.91 -43.27
N PRO A 403 -12.01 19.22 -43.29
CA PRO A 403 -12.68 19.88 -44.41
C PRO A 403 -11.94 19.76 -45.74
N THR A 404 -10.61 19.62 -45.69
CA THR A 404 -9.75 19.50 -46.88
C THR A 404 -9.72 18.10 -47.49
N TRP A 405 -10.33 17.09 -46.85
CA TRP A 405 -10.20 15.68 -47.26
C TRP A 405 -11.37 15.17 -48.11
N GLY A 406 -12.32 16.03 -48.52
CA GLY A 406 -13.48 15.57 -49.30
C GLY A 406 -13.13 14.92 -50.66
N ASN A 407 -13.91 13.90 -51.05
CA ASN A 407 -13.90 13.24 -52.36
C ASN A 407 -12.58 12.54 -52.76
N LEU A 408 -12.01 11.73 -51.88
CA LEU A 408 -10.78 10.95 -52.10
C LEU A 408 -10.99 9.46 -51.81
N SER A 409 -10.09 8.62 -52.32
CA SER A 409 -9.95 7.21 -51.93
C SER A 409 -8.92 7.07 -50.83
N TYR A 410 -9.25 6.43 -49.71
CA TYR A 410 -8.40 6.34 -48.53
C TYR A 410 -7.80 4.94 -48.32
N TYR A 411 -6.53 4.90 -47.96
CA TYR A 411 -5.76 3.67 -47.74
C TYR A 411 -5.34 3.48 -46.26
N GLY A 412 -5.76 4.34 -45.34
CA GLY A 412 -5.50 4.15 -43.90
C GLY A 412 -4.81 5.33 -43.21
N GLY A 413 -4.94 5.36 -41.87
CA GLY A 413 -4.35 6.38 -40.99
C GLY A 413 -3.23 5.85 -40.09
N ASN A 414 -2.81 4.61 -40.27
CA ASN A 414 -1.84 3.90 -39.42
C ASN A 414 -0.50 3.71 -40.17
N PRO A 415 0.60 4.35 -39.74
CA PRO A 415 1.94 4.17 -40.35
C PRO A 415 2.48 2.73 -40.28
N MET A 416 1.98 1.91 -39.36
CA MET A 416 2.32 0.50 -39.19
C MET A 416 1.43 -0.44 -40.01
N CYS A 417 0.41 0.09 -40.71
CA CYS A 417 -0.45 -0.67 -41.63
C CYS A 417 -0.48 -0.02 -43.01
N PRO A 418 0.67 0.10 -43.73
CA PRO A 418 0.70 0.77 -45.02
C PRO A 418 0.15 -0.11 -46.17
N PHE A 419 -0.07 -1.40 -45.93
CA PHE A 419 -0.57 -2.36 -46.92
C PHE A 419 -2.09 -2.56 -46.80
N MET A 420 -2.88 -1.60 -47.29
CA MET A 420 -4.35 -1.66 -47.22
C MET A 420 -5.02 -1.36 -48.56
N SER A 421 -6.31 -1.70 -48.64
CA SER A 421 -7.14 -1.45 -49.82
C SER A 421 -7.82 -0.08 -49.78
N ALA A 422 -8.26 0.42 -50.94
CA ALA A 422 -8.96 1.70 -51.05
C ALA A 422 -10.35 1.65 -50.38
N GLN A 423 -10.68 2.68 -49.60
CA GLN A 423 -11.97 2.86 -48.94
C GLN A 423 -12.56 4.25 -49.26
N SER A 424 -13.87 4.38 -49.12
CA SER A 424 -14.60 5.64 -49.32
C SER A 424 -14.70 6.51 -48.06
N PHE A 425 -14.13 6.04 -46.94
CA PHE A 425 -14.19 6.69 -45.64
C PHE A 425 -12.80 6.83 -45.03
N VAL A 426 -12.61 7.87 -44.23
CA VAL A 426 -11.41 8.09 -43.42
C VAL A 426 -11.30 7.01 -42.35
N GLN A 427 -10.13 6.41 -42.16
CA GLN A 427 -9.86 5.42 -41.11
C GLN A 427 -9.26 6.06 -39.83
N PRO A 428 -9.34 5.41 -38.65
CA PRO A 428 -8.65 5.89 -37.46
C PRO A 428 -7.13 5.91 -37.63
N SER A 429 -6.46 6.59 -36.68
CA SER A 429 -5.00 6.49 -36.56
C SER A 429 -4.60 5.14 -35.95
N PHE A 430 -3.30 4.92 -35.75
CA PHE A 430 -2.81 3.64 -35.28
C PHE A 430 -3.25 3.32 -33.84
N GLY A 431 -3.69 2.09 -33.63
CA GLY A 431 -3.79 1.45 -32.33
C GLY A 431 -2.59 0.53 -32.08
N ILE A 432 -2.28 0.31 -30.81
CA ILE A 432 -1.18 -0.59 -30.40
C ILE A 432 -1.58 -2.06 -30.62
N THR A 433 -2.87 -2.34 -30.49
CA THR A 433 -3.48 -3.67 -30.71
C THR A 433 -3.98 -3.85 -32.14
N ASP A 434 -3.59 -2.98 -33.08
CA ASP A 434 -3.97 -3.12 -34.48
C ASP A 434 -3.21 -4.26 -35.15
N ASP A 435 -3.95 -5.16 -35.80
CA ASP A 435 -3.44 -6.28 -36.59
C ASP A 435 -3.50 -6.05 -38.11
N CYS A 436 -3.87 -4.84 -38.54
CA CYS A 436 -4.06 -4.44 -39.93
C CYS A 436 -5.08 -5.30 -40.71
N THR A 437 -6.02 -6.00 -40.06
CA THR A 437 -6.98 -6.87 -40.76
C THR A 437 -8.28 -6.18 -41.14
N ALA A 438 -8.74 -5.20 -40.35
CA ALA A 438 -10.00 -4.50 -40.54
C ALA A 438 -9.80 -3.03 -40.89
N GLN A 439 -10.54 -2.52 -41.89
CA GLN A 439 -10.63 -1.09 -42.19
C GLN A 439 -11.97 -0.57 -41.69
N VAL A 440 -11.95 0.20 -40.60
CA VAL A 440 -13.15 0.77 -39.98
C VAL A 440 -13.22 2.29 -40.18
N PRO A 441 -14.43 2.90 -40.22
CA PRO A 441 -14.57 4.35 -40.28
C PRO A 441 -14.05 5.03 -39.02
N TYR A 442 -13.39 6.18 -39.19
CA TYR A 442 -12.95 7.03 -38.10
C TYR A 442 -14.14 7.59 -37.32
N ALA A 443 -14.10 7.40 -36.00
CA ALA A 443 -15.09 7.95 -35.10
C ALA A 443 -14.42 8.55 -33.85
N VAL A 444 -15.05 9.58 -33.31
CA VAL A 444 -14.69 10.26 -32.06
C VAL A 444 -15.83 10.08 -31.08
N HIS A 445 -15.52 9.67 -29.86
CA HIS A 445 -16.51 9.48 -28.81
C HIS A 445 -16.67 10.74 -27.96
N PHE A 446 -17.85 11.35 -27.99
CA PHE A 446 -18.15 12.58 -27.26
C PHE A 446 -18.45 12.30 -25.78
N ARG A 447 -17.42 11.92 -25.02
CA ARG A 447 -17.53 11.77 -23.56
C ARG A 447 -17.83 13.12 -22.89
N ARG A 448 -18.61 13.10 -21.81
CA ARG A 448 -19.11 14.32 -21.14
C ARG A 448 -18.01 15.32 -20.79
N GLU A 449 -16.98 14.82 -20.13
CA GLU A 449 -15.87 15.66 -19.69
C GLU A 449 -14.98 16.13 -20.85
N SER A 450 -14.77 15.30 -21.88
CA SER A 450 -13.96 15.67 -23.04
C SER A 450 -14.63 16.75 -23.89
N VAL A 451 -15.96 16.71 -24.01
CA VAL A 451 -16.74 17.76 -24.68
C VAL A 451 -16.66 19.08 -23.90
N VAL A 452 -16.83 19.05 -22.58
CA VAL A 452 -16.73 20.25 -21.73
C VAL A 452 -15.32 20.85 -21.81
N PHE A 453 -14.28 20.01 -21.74
CA PHE A 453 -12.89 20.41 -21.90
C PHE A 453 -12.61 21.01 -23.28
N ALA A 454 -13.14 20.39 -24.35
CA ALA A 454 -12.95 20.87 -25.71
C ALA A 454 -13.69 22.19 -25.96
N LEU A 455 -14.90 22.39 -25.45
CA LEU A 455 -15.66 23.64 -25.57
C LEU A 455 -14.93 24.81 -24.91
N ILE A 456 -14.45 24.65 -23.67
CA ILE A 456 -13.73 25.73 -22.98
C ILE A 456 -12.37 26.03 -23.63
N SER A 457 -11.67 25.00 -24.13
CA SER A 457 -10.34 25.15 -24.73
C SER A 457 -10.38 25.67 -26.17
N SER A 458 -11.45 25.41 -26.91
CA SER A 458 -11.65 25.93 -28.27
C SER A 458 -12.26 27.33 -28.31
N GLY A 459 -12.95 27.75 -27.24
CA GLY A 459 -13.59 29.07 -27.15
C GLY A 459 -14.72 29.26 -28.18
N LEU A 460 -15.38 28.18 -28.61
CA LEU A 460 -16.44 28.23 -29.63
C LEU A 460 -17.66 29.04 -29.16
N SER A 461 -18.20 29.85 -30.07
CA SER A 461 -19.48 30.52 -29.87
C SER A 461 -20.66 29.68 -30.37
N MET A 462 -21.89 30.05 -29.98
CA MET A 462 -23.11 29.36 -30.38
C MET A 462 -23.28 29.28 -31.92
N ASP A 463 -22.89 30.34 -32.64
CA ASP A 463 -22.98 30.42 -34.11
C ASP A 463 -21.99 29.49 -34.82
N GLN A 464 -20.92 29.09 -34.12
CA GLN A 464 -19.86 28.25 -34.67
C GLN A 464 -20.15 26.74 -34.54
N LEU A 465 -21.08 26.34 -33.67
CA LEU A 465 -21.38 24.92 -33.41
C LEU A 465 -21.86 24.18 -34.67
N GLY A 466 -22.70 24.83 -35.48
CA GLY A 466 -23.20 24.23 -36.71
C GLY A 466 -22.09 23.91 -37.72
N PHE A 467 -21.08 24.79 -37.83
CA PHE A 467 -19.95 24.57 -38.73
C PHE A 467 -19.04 23.43 -38.25
N VAL A 468 -18.78 23.33 -36.93
CA VAL A 468 -18.00 22.24 -36.34
C VAL A 468 -18.71 20.90 -36.59
N CYS A 469 -20.01 20.82 -36.31
CA CYS A 469 -20.77 19.60 -36.50
C CYS A 469 -20.99 19.21 -37.98
N ASN A 470 -20.82 20.14 -38.91
CA ASN A 470 -20.88 19.84 -40.34
C ASN A 470 -19.65 19.04 -40.84
N PHE A 471 -18.57 18.97 -40.06
CA PHE A 471 -17.47 18.04 -40.35
C PHE A 471 -17.87 16.58 -40.18
N SER A 472 -18.94 16.29 -39.43
CA SER A 472 -19.47 14.94 -39.23
C SER A 472 -20.73 14.72 -40.08
N SER A 473 -20.57 14.48 -41.39
CA SER A 473 -21.72 14.48 -42.31
C SER A 473 -22.80 13.46 -42.02
N THR A 474 -22.49 12.31 -41.40
CA THR A 474 -23.51 11.28 -41.09
C THR A 474 -24.07 11.40 -39.66
N SER A 475 -23.38 12.13 -38.78
CA SER A 475 -23.74 12.28 -37.37
C SER A 475 -23.88 13.73 -36.89
N SER A 476 -24.05 14.68 -37.81
CA SER A 476 -24.17 16.12 -37.54
C SER A 476 -25.26 16.44 -36.51
N ASP A 477 -26.40 15.75 -36.59
CA ASP A 477 -27.53 15.94 -35.67
C ASP A 477 -27.18 15.54 -34.24
N LYS A 478 -26.44 14.42 -34.09
CA LYS A 478 -25.98 13.94 -32.78
C LYS A 478 -24.94 14.90 -32.19
N CYS A 479 -23.98 15.34 -33.01
CA CYS A 479 -23.01 16.34 -32.62
C CYS A 479 -23.70 17.61 -32.12
N LEU A 480 -24.63 18.16 -32.92
CA LEU A 480 -25.30 19.42 -32.60
C LEU A 480 -26.14 19.31 -31.33
N ALA A 481 -26.86 18.20 -31.16
CA ALA A 481 -27.65 17.93 -29.96
C ALA A 481 -26.79 17.92 -28.68
N THR A 482 -25.63 17.28 -28.72
CA THR A 482 -24.70 17.23 -27.58
C THR A 482 -24.08 18.60 -27.28
N LEU A 483 -23.60 19.33 -28.31
CA LEU A 483 -22.96 20.63 -28.10
C LEU A 483 -23.94 21.71 -27.65
N LEU A 484 -25.17 21.72 -28.18
CA LEU A 484 -26.22 22.65 -27.72
C LEU A 484 -26.64 22.41 -26.27
N ALA A 485 -26.58 21.15 -25.80
CA ALA A 485 -26.86 20.81 -24.41
C ALA A 485 -25.69 21.18 -23.48
N ALA A 486 -24.45 21.02 -23.93
CA ALA A 486 -23.25 21.26 -23.12
C ALA A 486 -22.84 22.74 -23.04
N LEU A 487 -22.98 23.53 -24.12
CA LEU A 487 -22.49 24.92 -24.17
C LEU A 487 -23.06 25.81 -23.04
N PRO A 488 -24.37 25.79 -22.71
CA PRO A 488 -24.91 26.60 -21.62
C PRO A 488 -24.24 26.29 -20.27
N LEU A 489 -23.99 25.01 -19.98
CA LEU A 489 -23.30 24.58 -18.76
C LEU A 489 -21.89 25.18 -18.69
N VAL A 490 -21.14 25.11 -19.78
CA VAL A 490 -19.78 25.68 -19.88
C VAL A 490 -19.79 27.19 -19.71
N THR A 491 -20.75 27.90 -20.32
CA THR A 491 -20.85 29.36 -20.20
C THR A 491 -21.12 29.80 -18.76
N ILE A 492 -22.08 29.18 -18.06
CA ILE A 492 -22.41 29.50 -16.67
C ILE A 492 -21.22 29.19 -15.75
N TRP A 493 -20.57 28.05 -15.97
CA TRP A 493 -19.37 27.67 -15.21
C TRP A 493 -18.24 28.68 -15.41
N ASN A 494 -17.95 29.06 -16.66
CA ASN A 494 -16.90 30.01 -16.97
C ASN A 494 -17.20 31.42 -16.43
N GLU A 495 -18.45 31.89 -16.50
CA GLU A 495 -18.85 33.19 -15.95
C GLU A 495 -18.77 33.23 -14.42
N SER A 496 -19.12 32.14 -13.74
CA SER A 496 -19.11 32.06 -12.27
C SER A 496 -17.72 31.89 -11.67
N THR A 497 -16.84 31.15 -12.35
CA THR A 497 -15.48 30.85 -11.85
C THR A 497 -14.39 31.72 -12.49
N ALA A 498 -14.71 32.41 -13.59
CA ALA A 498 -13.78 33.15 -14.42
C ALA A 498 -12.63 32.27 -15.00
N PHE A 499 -12.84 30.95 -15.12
CA PHE A 499 -11.82 29.97 -15.50
C PHE A 499 -11.06 30.35 -16.78
N GLY A 500 -11.77 30.58 -17.89
CA GLY A 500 -11.17 30.90 -19.19
C GLY A 500 -10.50 32.28 -19.27
N SER A 501 -10.68 33.14 -18.26
CA SER A 501 -9.94 34.39 -18.13
C SER A 501 -8.68 34.27 -17.28
N GLN A 502 -8.60 33.25 -16.43
CA GLN A 502 -7.47 33.00 -15.53
C GLN A 502 -6.51 31.95 -16.10
N PHE A 503 -7.06 30.94 -16.78
CA PHE A 503 -6.32 29.79 -17.30
C PHE A 503 -6.55 29.66 -18.80
N TYR A 504 -5.47 29.81 -19.58
CA TYR A 504 -5.51 29.71 -21.03
C TYR A 504 -5.01 28.35 -21.50
N PRO A 505 -5.61 27.76 -22.55
CA PRO A 505 -5.11 26.52 -23.12
C PRO A 505 -3.68 26.72 -23.65
N PRO A 506 -2.75 25.77 -23.40
CA PRO A 506 -1.33 25.94 -23.74
C PRO A 506 -1.06 25.67 -25.24
N ILE A 507 -1.62 26.51 -26.12
CA ILE A 507 -1.58 26.36 -27.59
C ILE A 507 -0.13 26.32 -28.10
N THR A 508 0.78 27.10 -27.53
CA THR A 508 2.20 27.12 -27.94
C THR A 508 2.91 25.80 -27.64
N ALA A 509 2.62 25.18 -26.48
CA ALA A 509 3.16 23.86 -26.16
C ALA A 509 2.62 22.80 -27.12
N MET A 510 1.33 22.89 -27.46
CA MET A 510 0.69 22.00 -28.44
C MET A 510 1.26 22.16 -29.86
N SER A 511 1.48 23.39 -30.32
CA SER A 511 2.05 23.66 -31.64
C SER A 511 3.48 23.13 -31.77
N ASN A 512 4.26 23.15 -30.68
CA ASN A 512 5.62 22.62 -30.66
C ASN A 512 5.68 21.10 -30.78
N LEU A 513 4.66 20.38 -30.28
CA LEU A 513 4.57 18.93 -30.43
C LEU A 513 4.21 18.50 -31.87
N ASN A 514 3.57 19.41 -32.62
CA ASN A 514 3.15 19.20 -34.02
C ASN A 514 2.36 17.89 -34.22
N ILE A 515 1.41 17.61 -33.32
CA ILE A 515 0.59 16.39 -33.38
C ILE A 515 -0.43 16.53 -34.51
N SER A 516 -0.46 15.54 -35.41
CA SER A 516 -1.28 15.55 -36.60
C SER A 516 -2.12 14.28 -36.73
N PHE A 517 -3.26 14.41 -37.39
CA PHE A 517 -4.04 13.31 -37.91
C PHE A 517 -3.66 13.09 -39.38
N MET A 518 -3.35 11.84 -39.74
CA MET A 518 -2.83 11.50 -41.07
C MET A 518 -3.74 10.54 -41.83
N GLN A 519 -3.68 10.60 -43.16
CA GLN A 519 -4.28 9.62 -44.08
C GLN A 519 -3.42 9.41 -45.32
N PHE A 520 -3.34 8.16 -45.77
CA PHE A 520 -2.91 7.81 -47.11
C PHE A 520 -4.11 7.94 -48.05
N ALA A 521 -3.98 8.70 -49.13
CA ALA A 521 -5.10 8.90 -50.07
C ALA A 521 -4.65 8.97 -51.53
N SER A 522 -5.59 8.77 -52.43
CA SER A 522 -5.43 9.09 -53.85
C SER A 522 -6.70 9.74 -54.40
N ALA A 523 -6.60 10.28 -55.61
CA ALA A 523 -7.80 10.61 -56.38
C ALA A 523 -8.67 9.36 -56.60
N ILE A 524 -9.99 9.57 -56.68
CA ILE A 524 -10.96 8.49 -56.91
C ILE A 524 -10.62 7.79 -58.23
N ASP A 525 -10.54 6.46 -58.18
CA ASP A 525 -10.20 5.58 -59.31
C ASP A 525 -8.83 5.85 -59.99
N ASP A 526 -7.95 6.64 -59.37
CA ASP A 526 -6.61 6.95 -59.88
C ASP A 526 -5.54 6.80 -58.78
N ILE A 527 -4.89 5.64 -58.78
CA ILE A 527 -3.82 5.29 -57.84
C ILE A 527 -2.49 6.01 -58.12
N THR A 528 -2.38 6.74 -59.23
CA THR A 528 -1.16 7.48 -59.59
C THR A 528 -1.14 8.88 -58.99
N SER A 529 -2.31 9.47 -58.76
CA SER A 529 -2.48 10.76 -58.07
C SER A 529 -2.57 10.54 -56.56
N GLN A 530 -1.45 10.17 -55.96
CA GLN A 530 -1.34 9.89 -54.52
C GLN A 530 -1.12 11.18 -53.72
N SER A 531 -1.71 11.24 -52.52
CA SER A 531 -1.61 12.38 -51.61
C SER A 531 -1.45 11.91 -50.16
N PHE A 532 -0.44 12.44 -49.47
CA PHE A 532 -0.27 12.25 -48.04
C PHE A 532 -0.98 13.39 -47.30
N LEU A 533 -2.08 13.06 -46.63
CA LEU A 533 -2.94 14.05 -45.99
C LEU A 533 -2.54 14.22 -44.53
N LEU A 534 -2.35 15.47 -44.10
CA LEU A 534 -2.05 15.84 -42.71
C LEU A 534 -2.99 16.95 -42.24
N GLN A 535 -3.56 16.77 -41.06
CA GLN A 535 -4.38 17.75 -40.38
C GLN A 535 -3.85 17.93 -38.94
N PRO A 536 -3.30 19.10 -38.57
CA PRO A 536 -2.92 19.37 -37.19
C PRO A 536 -4.11 19.20 -36.24
N LEU A 537 -3.89 18.58 -35.08
CA LEU A 537 -4.97 18.41 -34.09
C LEU A 537 -5.38 19.75 -33.49
N VAL A 538 -4.43 20.62 -33.16
CA VAL A 538 -4.69 21.93 -32.57
C VAL A 538 -3.94 22.98 -33.35
N ALA A 539 -4.67 23.92 -33.97
CA ALA A 539 -4.11 25.05 -34.69
C ALA A 539 -4.87 26.34 -34.34
N ALA A 540 -4.16 27.48 -34.37
CA ALA A 540 -4.77 28.77 -34.10
C ALA A 540 -5.83 29.08 -35.17
N ASN A 541 -7.04 29.48 -34.74
CA ASN A 541 -8.18 29.82 -35.61
C ASN A 541 -8.71 28.68 -36.50
N ASP A 542 -8.37 27.41 -36.21
CA ASP A 542 -8.94 26.27 -36.92
C ASP A 542 -10.10 25.64 -36.12
N MET A 543 -11.27 25.52 -36.76
CA MET A 543 -12.47 24.93 -36.17
C MET A 543 -12.33 23.43 -35.93
N TRP A 544 -11.46 22.73 -36.69
CA TRP A 544 -11.13 21.33 -36.44
C TRP A 544 -10.53 21.10 -35.04
N SER A 545 -9.89 22.13 -34.47
CA SER A 545 -9.22 22.05 -33.17
C SER A 545 -10.15 21.61 -32.03
N PHE A 546 -11.47 21.76 -32.18
CA PHE A 546 -12.44 21.19 -31.23
C PHE A 546 -12.27 19.67 -31.09
N TYR A 547 -12.26 18.93 -32.21
CA TYR A 547 -12.06 17.47 -32.21
C TYR A 547 -10.64 17.11 -31.74
N GLY A 548 -9.66 17.97 -32.04
CA GLY A 548 -8.32 17.88 -31.48
C GLY A 548 -8.32 17.90 -29.96
N TRP A 549 -8.96 18.90 -29.34
CA TRP A 549 -9.06 19.02 -27.89
C TRP A 549 -9.80 17.85 -27.23
N VAL A 550 -10.77 17.23 -27.91
CA VAL A 550 -11.36 15.95 -27.46
C VAL A 550 -10.29 14.86 -27.39
N GLY A 551 -9.49 14.68 -28.45
CA GLY A 551 -8.38 13.72 -28.47
C GLY A 551 -7.29 14.03 -27.43
N ILE A 552 -6.98 15.32 -27.20
CA ILE A 552 -6.01 15.74 -26.17
C ILE A 552 -6.52 15.45 -24.76
N HIS A 553 -7.81 15.67 -24.49
CA HIS A 553 -8.40 15.23 -23.23
C HIS A 553 -8.24 13.71 -23.04
N GLU A 554 -8.48 12.91 -24.09
CA GLU A 554 -8.31 11.46 -24.02
C GLU A 554 -6.86 11.02 -23.83
N TRP A 555 -5.89 11.79 -24.31
CA TRP A 555 -4.47 11.60 -23.98
C TRP A 555 -4.20 11.88 -22.50
N LEU A 556 -4.72 12.99 -21.97
CA LEU A 556 -4.58 13.38 -20.56
C LEU A 556 -5.29 12.42 -19.59
N SER A 557 -6.38 11.78 -20.03
CA SER A 557 -7.06 10.73 -19.27
C SER A 557 -6.44 9.33 -19.47
N GLY A 558 -5.47 9.20 -20.37
CA GLY A 558 -4.70 7.96 -20.59
C GLY A 558 -5.38 6.93 -21.49
N ARG A 559 -6.42 7.33 -22.23
CA ARG A 559 -7.11 6.49 -23.24
C ARG A 559 -6.40 6.52 -24.60
N ARG A 560 -5.65 7.58 -24.88
CA ARG A 560 -4.80 7.72 -26.06
C ARG A 560 -3.37 8.02 -25.64
N GLU A 561 -2.46 7.82 -26.57
CA GLU A 561 -1.04 8.13 -26.42
C GLU A 561 -0.53 8.86 -27.66
N VAL A 562 0.59 9.55 -27.53
CA VAL A 562 1.23 10.28 -28.62
C VAL A 562 2.59 9.67 -28.86
N TYR A 563 2.87 9.35 -30.12
CA TYR A 563 4.17 8.84 -30.55
C TYR A 563 4.68 9.62 -31.76
N SER A 564 6.01 9.76 -31.85
CA SER A 564 6.69 10.27 -33.02
C SER A 564 7.33 9.13 -33.81
N PHE A 565 6.97 9.05 -35.09
CA PHE A 565 7.58 8.18 -36.09
C PHE A 565 8.68 8.96 -36.80
N GLU A 566 9.92 8.66 -36.46
CA GLU A 566 11.10 9.35 -36.97
C GLU A 566 11.74 8.56 -38.10
N GLY A 567 11.43 8.96 -39.35
CA GLY A 567 12.06 8.40 -40.53
C GLY A 567 13.23 9.26 -41.03
N ASP A 568 13.79 8.84 -42.15
CA ASP A 568 14.95 9.48 -42.78
C ASP A 568 14.63 10.81 -43.48
N ILE A 569 13.37 11.03 -43.83
CA ILE A 569 12.90 12.23 -44.55
C ILE A 569 12.23 13.20 -43.58
N ALA A 570 11.30 12.71 -42.76
CA ALA A 570 10.55 13.54 -41.82
C ALA A 570 10.16 12.78 -40.54
N THR A 571 9.77 13.57 -39.54
CA THR A 571 9.16 13.08 -38.31
C THR A 571 7.67 13.32 -38.33
N LEU A 572 6.90 12.26 -38.13
CA LEU A 572 5.44 12.29 -38.04
C LEU A 572 5.01 12.05 -36.60
N THR A 573 4.39 13.05 -35.96
CA THR A 573 3.83 12.92 -34.61
C THR A 573 2.33 12.70 -34.70
N VAL A 574 1.85 11.57 -34.16
CA VAL A 574 0.48 11.10 -34.30
C VAL A 574 -0.08 10.63 -32.96
N LEU A 575 -1.39 10.82 -32.79
CA LEU A 575 -2.16 10.38 -31.63
C LEU A 575 -2.78 9.02 -31.93
N THR A 576 -2.69 8.06 -31.01
CA THR A 576 -3.26 6.73 -31.18
C THR A 576 -4.79 6.75 -31.30
N GLU A 577 -5.39 5.68 -31.82
CA GLU A 577 -6.80 5.35 -31.63
C GLU A 577 -7.15 5.24 -30.12
N PRO A 578 -8.38 5.55 -29.65
CA PRO A 578 -8.68 5.45 -28.23
C PRO A 578 -8.80 3.98 -27.83
N GLN A 579 -8.17 3.64 -26.71
CA GLN A 579 -8.25 2.32 -26.10
C GLN A 579 -9.31 2.30 -25.00
N ASP A 580 -9.96 1.15 -24.87
CA ASP A 580 -10.86 0.90 -23.77
C ASP A 580 -10.09 0.84 -22.44
N GLU A 581 -10.71 1.39 -21.40
CA GLU A 581 -10.13 1.35 -20.06
C GLU A 581 -10.17 -0.08 -19.52
N LEU A 582 -9.08 -0.47 -18.88
CA LEU A 582 -9.00 -1.76 -18.21
C LEU A 582 -9.64 -1.63 -16.83
N ALA A 583 -10.47 -2.61 -16.45
CA ALA A 583 -11.09 -2.66 -15.13
C ALA A 583 -10.32 -3.64 -14.23
N LEU A 584 -9.86 -3.19 -13.07
CA LEU A 584 -9.26 -4.04 -12.05
C LEU A 584 -10.25 -4.21 -10.88
N VAL A 585 -10.53 -5.46 -10.53
CA VAL A 585 -11.30 -5.79 -9.32
C VAL A 585 -10.34 -5.75 -8.13
N ALA A 586 -10.66 -4.94 -7.12
CA ALA A 586 -9.89 -4.88 -5.89
C ALA A 586 -10.00 -6.19 -5.11
N ASN A 587 -8.86 -6.70 -4.65
CA ASN A 587 -8.79 -7.95 -3.88
C ASN A 587 -8.99 -7.69 -2.39
N ASP A 588 -10.13 -8.11 -1.82
CA ASP A 588 -10.43 -7.94 -0.38
C ASP A 588 -9.47 -8.74 0.52
N LEU A 589 -8.80 -9.77 -0.02
CA LEU A 589 -7.80 -10.55 0.74
C LEU A 589 -6.50 -9.76 0.99
N GLU A 590 -6.25 -8.69 0.24
CA GLU A 590 -5.11 -7.80 0.50
C GLU A 590 -5.32 -6.97 1.77
N ILE A 591 -6.58 -6.80 2.23
CA ILE A 591 -6.92 -6.10 3.47
C ILE A 591 -6.84 -7.09 4.63
N SER A 592 -5.66 -7.21 5.25
CA SER A 592 -5.49 -8.03 6.45
C SER A 592 -6.38 -7.53 7.60
N ARG A 593 -7.02 -8.46 8.30
CA ARG A 593 -7.88 -8.19 9.48
C ARG A 593 -7.44 -8.98 10.72
N LYS A 594 -6.28 -9.64 10.66
CA LYS A 594 -5.90 -10.67 11.63
C LYS A 594 -5.43 -10.06 12.95
N GLY A 595 -4.53 -9.07 12.89
CA GLY A 595 -3.93 -8.46 14.07
C GLY A 595 -4.93 -7.66 14.89
N CYS A 596 -5.65 -6.74 14.25
CA CYS A 596 -6.60 -5.84 14.90
C CYS A 596 -7.81 -6.58 15.48
N TYR A 597 -8.18 -7.73 14.92
CA TYR A 597 -9.21 -8.59 15.51
C TYR A 597 -8.83 -9.05 16.92
N TYR A 598 -7.60 -9.53 17.14
CA TYR A 598 -7.14 -9.89 18.50
C TYR A 598 -7.10 -8.69 19.45
N ILE A 599 -6.64 -7.54 18.95
CA ILE A 599 -6.57 -6.29 19.74
C ILE A 599 -7.98 -5.84 20.17
N TRP A 600 -8.98 -5.98 19.28
CA TRP A 600 -10.38 -5.69 19.59
C TRP A 600 -10.89 -6.54 20.74
N TYR A 601 -10.73 -7.88 20.69
CA TYR A 601 -11.18 -8.77 21.77
C TYR A 601 -10.48 -8.48 23.10
N ILE A 602 -9.18 -8.20 23.08
CA ILE A 602 -8.45 -7.83 24.31
C ILE A 602 -9.01 -6.50 24.86
N THR A 603 -9.29 -5.53 24.01
CA THR A 603 -9.82 -4.22 24.44
C THR A 603 -11.24 -4.37 25.03
N VAL A 604 -12.09 -5.19 24.42
CA VAL A 604 -13.43 -5.54 24.95
C VAL A 604 -13.30 -6.27 26.29
N TYR A 605 -12.38 -7.24 26.42
CA TYR A 605 -12.11 -7.95 27.66
C TYR A 605 -11.73 -6.99 28.79
N ILE A 606 -10.84 -6.03 28.54
CA ILE A 606 -10.43 -5.03 29.53
C ILE A 606 -11.62 -4.20 30.01
N THR A 607 -12.43 -3.67 29.09
CA THR A 607 -13.63 -2.90 29.44
C THR A 607 -14.62 -3.75 30.24
N TYR A 608 -14.84 -5.01 29.84
CA TYR A 608 -15.72 -5.94 30.55
C TYR A 608 -15.25 -6.15 32.00
N VAL A 609 -13.95 -6.37 32.22
CA VAL A 609 -13.38 -6.51 33.57
C VAL A 609 -13.56 -5.23 34.38
N LEU A 610 -13.30 -4.05 33.81
CA LEU A 610 -13.52 -2.76 34.50
C LEU A 610 -14.98 -2.58 34.93
N VAL A 611 -15.93 -2.85 34.03
CA VAL A 611 -17.37 -2.76 34.30
C VAL A 611 -17.77 -3.75 35.40
N ALA A 612 -17.32 -5.00 35.31
CA ALA A 612 -17.65 -6.05 36.28
C ALA A 612 -17.14 -5.71 37.68
N ILE A 613 -15.90 -5.25 37.80
CA ILE A 613 -15.30 -4.90 39.10
C ILE A 613 -15.93 -3.64 39.68
N VAL A 614 -16.18 -2.59 38.89
CA VAL A 614 -16.87 -1.40 39.39
C VAL A 614 -18.31 -1.70 39.81
N THR A 615 -19.01 -2.57 39.08
CA THR A 615 -20.35 -3.05 39.49
C THR A 615 -20.28 -3.79 40.83
N LEU A 616 -19.30 -4.67 41.00
CA LEU A 616 -19.07 -5.38 42.26
C LEU A 616 -18.78 -4.41 43.41
N MET A 617 -17.96 -3.39 43.17
CA MET A 617 -17.65 -2.34 44.13
C MET A 617 -18.89 -1.54 44.55
N ILE A 618 -19.80 -1.23 43.63
CA ILE A 618 -21.07 -0.56 43.94
C ILE A 618 -21.96 -1.47 44.80
N LEU A 619 -22.07 -2.75 44.48
CA LEU A 619 -22.83 -3.72 45.29
C LEU A 619 -22.30 -3.85 46.72
N TYR A 620 -20.97 -3.92 46.87
CA TYR A 620 -20.33 -3.90 48.19
C TYR A 620 -20.49 -2.55 48.90
N GLY A 621 -20.51 -1.45 48.15
CA GLY A 621 -20.82 -0.11 48.64
C GLY A 621 -22.22 -0.05 49.27
N PHE A 622 -23.25 -0.56 48.58
CA PHE A 622 -24.59 -0.71 49.13
C PHE A 622 -24.61 -1.60 50.38
N TYR A 623 -23.90 -2.74 50.34
CA TYR A 623 -23.83 -3.69 51.44
C TYR A 623 -23.26 -3.09 52.74
N ILE A 624 -22.31 -2.14 52.64
CA ILE A 624 -21.71 -1.45 53.80
C ILE A 624 -22.28 -0.05 54.06
N GLY A 625 -23.37 0.34 53.39
CA GLY A 625 -24.00 1.66 53.56
C GLY A 625 -23.16 2.85 53.09
N PHE A 626 -22.32 2.66 52.06
CA PHE A 626 -21.40 3.66 51.50
C PHE A 626 -20.37 4.24 52.48
N HIS A 627 -20.08 3.52 53.57
CA HIS A 627 -18.97 3.83 54.47
C HIS A 627 -17.63 3.38 53.85
N VAL A 628 -17.13 4.18 52.91
CA VAL A 628 -15.90 3.93 52.13
C VAL A 628 -14.95 5.13 52.26
N GLU A 629 -13.64 4.87 52.27
CA GLU A 629 -12.65 5.95 52.20
C GLU A 629 -12.65 6.58 50.80
N TRP A 630 -13.07 7.84 50.71
CA TRP A 630 -13.30 8.54 49.43
C TRP A 630 -12.05 8.63 48.55
N TRP A 631 -10.85 8.74 49.13
CA TRP A 631 -9.59 8.83 48.37
C TRP A 631 -9.30 7.55 47.57
N ASN A 632 -9.61 6.38 48.14
CA ASN A 632 -9.38 5.09 47.48
C ASN A 632 -10.22 4.98 46.19
N LEU A 633 -11.40 5.60 46.15
CA LEU A 633 -12.28 5.60 44.97
C LEU A 633 -11.67 6.34 43.77
N PHE A 634 -10.90 7.41 43.99
CA PHE A 634 -10.24 8.15 42.89
C PHE A 634 -9.02 7.41 42.33
N MET A 635 -8.44 6.49 43.11
CA MET A 635 -7.31 5.65 42.72
C MET A 635 -7.74 4.32 42.09
N CYS A 636 -9.03 4.13 41.82
CA CYS A 636 -9.58 2.86 41.35
C CYS A 636 -8.93 2.37 40.06
N ASN A 637 -8.70 3.25 39.07
CA ASN A 637 -8.17 2.88 37.77
C ASN A 637 -6.77 2.26 37.89
N TRP A 638 -5.93 2.85 38.75
CA TRP A 638 -4.58 2.38 39.01
C TRP A 638 -4.58 0.98 39.65
N VAL A 639 -5.36 0.82 40.72
CA VAL A 639 -5.37 -0.45 41.47
C VAL A 639 -6.07 -1.55 40.67
N ILE A 640 -7.24 -1.27 40.09
CA ILE A 640 -7.99 -2.27 39.30
C ILE A 640 -7.21 -2.67 38.06
N GLY A 641 -6.62 -1.71 37.35
CA GLY A 641 -5.80 -1.96 36.18
C GLY A 641 -4.65 -2.92 36.47
N CYS A 642 -3.83 -2.64 37.48
CA CYS A 642 -2.67 -3.47 37.79
C CYS A 642 -3.04 -4.86 38.33
N VAL A 643 -4.13 -4.96 39.10
CA VAL A 643 -4.49 -6.20 39.81
C VAL A 643 -5.34 -7.15 38.97
N TRP A 644 -6.33 -6.63 38.25
CA TRP A 644 -7.34 -7.45 37.57
C TRP A 644 -7.08 -7.63 36.07
N ILE A 645 -6.37 -6.69 35.45
CA ILE A 645 -6.11 -6.71 34.00
C ILE A 645 -4.64 -7.09 33.73
N GLY A 646 -3.72 -6.42 34.41
CA GLY A 646 -2.28 -6.65 34.28
C GLY A 646 -1.62 -5.73 33.25
N ARG A 647 -0.30 -5.56 33.42
CA ARG A 647 0.52 -4.58 32.67
C ARG A 647 0.46 -4.73 31.15
N PRO A 648 0.59 -5.95 30.56
CA PRO A 648 0.61 -6.09 29.10
C PRO A 648 -0.68 -5.64 28.42
N PHE A 649 -1.83 -5.95 29.02
CA PHE A 649 -3.14 -5.55 28.50
C PHE A 649 -3.40 -4.06 28.68
N LEU A 650 -2.98 -3.47 29.80
CA LEU A 650 -3.03 -2.01 29.96
C LEU A 650 -2.10 -1.28 28.98
N PHE A 651 -0.91 -1.82 28.74
CA PHE A 651 0.01 -1.28 27.74
C PHE A 651 -0.61 -1.34 26.35
N LEU A 652 -1.20 -2.48 25.98
CA LEU A 652 -1.89 -2.63 24.70
C LEU A 652 -3.04 -1.63 24.56
N ARG A 653 -3.85 -1.46 25.61
CA ARG A 653 -4.96 -0.49 25.59
C ARG A 653 -4.49 0.96 25.52
N GLY A 654 -3.42 1.30 26.23
CA GLY A 654 -2.83 2.63 26.17
C GLY A 654 -2.21 2.92 24.80
N ILE A 655 -1.50 1.95 24.21
CA ILE A 655 -0.88 2.15 22.90
C ILE A 655 -1.92 2.21 21.78
N THR A 656 -3.05 1.48 21.85
CA THR A 656 -4.11 1.63 20.84
C THR A 656 -4.66 3.06 20.79
N ALA A 657 -4.87 3.68 21.95
CA ALA A 657 -5.28 5.08 22.02
C ALA A 657 -4.23 6.03 21.44
N MET A 658 -2.94 5.76 21.66
CA MET A 658 -1.85 6.54 21.08
C MET A 658 -1.75 6.41 19.55
N LEU A 659 -2.02 5.21 19.02
CA LEU A 659 -2.11 4.98 17.58
C LEU A 659 -3.26 5.81 16.99
N LEU A 660 -4.44 5.80 17.62
CA LEU A 660 -5.57 6.65 17.20
C LEU A 660 -5.23 8.14 17.20
N LEU A 661 -4.47 8.64 18.18
CA LEU A 661 -4.00 10.05 18.22
C LEU A 661 -2.90 10.36 17.18
N SER A 662 -2.26 9.32 16.65
CA SER A 662 -1.18 9.41 15.67
C SER A 662 -1.63 9.12 14.24
N SER A 663 -2.90 8.71 14.06
CA SER A 663 -3.53 8.41 12.78
C SER A 663 -4.40 9.55 12.26
N GLY A 664 -4.65 9.56 10.95
CA GLY A 664 -5.51 10.50 10.27
C GLY A 664 -6.99 10.32 10.58
N SER A 665 -7.76 11.40 10.47
CA SER A 665 -9.22 11.38 10.64
C SER A 665 -9.90 11.72 9.31
N LEU A 666 -10.20 10.69 8.52
CA LEU A 666 -10.82 10.79 7.20
C LEU A 666 -12.20 10.14 7.19
N ALA A 667 -13.15 10.77 6.50
CA ALA A 667 -14.41 10.16 6.14
C ALA A 667 -14.51 10.04 4.62
N PHE A 668 -14.96 8.87 4.16
CA PHE A 668 -15.29 8.65 2.76
C PHE A 668 -16.75 9.05 2.52
N ILE A 669 -16.96 10.15 1.80
CA ILE A 669 -18.29 10.69 1.52
C ILE A 669 -18.67 10.39 0.07
N ARG A 670 -19.93 10.03 -0.12
CA ARG A 670 -20.56 9.78 -1.41
C ARG A 670 -21.79 10.66 -1.50
N HIS A 671 -21.84 11.54 -2.49
CA HIS A 671 -22.95 12.48 -2.64
C HIS A 671 -23.20 12.77 -4.13
N ASP A 672 -24.44 12.63 -4.58
CA ASP A 672 -24.89 12.93 -5.95
C ASP A 672 -24.01 12.41 -7.11
N GLY A 673 -23.35 11.26 -6.91
CA GLY A 673 -22.46 10.64 -7.90
C GLY A 673 -20.99 11.01 -7.75
N PHE A 674 -20.65 11.97 -6.90
CA PHE A 674 -19.28 12.26 -6.48
C PHE A 674 -18.87 11.40 -5.29
N SER A 675 -17.59 11.07 -5.26
CA SER A 675 -16.93 10.45 -4.12
C SER A 675 -15.67 11.22 -3.77
N SER A 676 -15.47 11.47 -2.47
CA SER A 676 -14.32 12.23 -1.97
C SER A 676 -13.90 11.75 -0.57
N LEU A 677 -12.64 11.99 -0.24
CA LEU A 677 -12.12 11.84 1.12
C LEU A 677 -12.05 13.21 1.77
N VAL A 678 -12.76 13.40 2.87
CA VAL A 678 -12.80 14.68 3.59
C VAL A 678 -12.29 14.54 5.02
N ALA A 679 -11.85 15.66 5.58
CA ALA A 679 -11.49 15.77 6.98
C ALA A 679 -12.70 15.48 7.88
N ALA A 680 -12.57 14.51 8.80
CA ALA A 680 -13.59 14.21 9.79
C ALA A 680 -12.98 14.24 11.20
N PRO A 681 -12.53 15.42 11.69
CA PRO A 681 -11.86 15.51 12.98
C PRO A 681 -12.80 15.07 14.12
N PRO A 682 -12.30 14.32 15.11
CA PRO A 682 -13.11 13.90 16.25
C PRO A 682 -13.55 15.10 17.07
N THR A 683 -14.74 15.00 17.68
CA THR A 683 -15.20 16.03 18.63
C THR A 683 -14.24 16.17 19.80
N LEU A 684 -14.25 17.33 20.48
CA LEU A 684 -13.43 17.55 21.67
C LEU A 684 -13.71 16.49 22.75
N PHE A 685 -14.97 16.07 22.90
CA PHE A 685 -15.34 15.00 23.83
C PHE A 685 -14.68 13.67 23.49
N ASN A 686 -14.76 13.23 22.23
CA ASN A 686 -14.12 11.99 21.80
C ASN A 686 -12.60 12.05 21.96
N THR A 687 -12.00 13.21 21.65
CA THR A 687 -10.57 13.47 21.86
C THR A 687 -10.17 13.31 23.33
N MET A 688 -10.94 13.89 24.25
CA MET A 688 -10.71 13.74 25.69
C MET A 688 -10.81 12.29 26.17
N VAL A 689 -11.72 11.50 25.61
CA VAL A 689 -11.87 10.07 25.94
C VAL A 689 -10.66 9.28 25.47
N VAL A 690 -10.23 9.45 24.21
CA VAL A 690 -9.05 8.76 23.66
C VAL A 690 -7.78 9.17 24.41
N ALA A 691 -7.58 10.47 24.68
CA ALA A 691 -6.47 10.93 25.50
C ALA A 691 -6.51 10.35 26.93
N GLY A 692 -7.71 10.11 27.47
CA GLY A 692 -7.90 9.45 28.76
C GLY A 692 -7.41 8.00 28.75
N GLU A 693 -7.72 7.26 27.69
CA GLU A 693 -7.27 5.88 27.52
C GLU A 693 -5.75 5.78 27.27
N ALA A 694 -5.16 6.75 26.58
CA ALA A 694 -3.70 6.85 26.43
C ALA A 694 -2.99 6.92 27.80
N THR A 695 -3.64 7.47 28.84
CA THR A 695 -3.05 7.56 30.18
C THR A 695 -2.77 6.22 30.86
N TRP A 696 -3.32 5.10 30.36
CA TRP A 696 -2.95 3.76 30.82
C TRP A 696 -1.45 3.49 30.65
N LEU A 697 -0.79 4.08 29.65
CA LEU A 697 0.66 4.01 29.53
C LEU A 697 1.38 4.66 30.71
N THR A 698 0.89 5.82 31.17
CA THR A 698 1.43 6.51 32.35
C THR A 698 1.25 5.64 33.60
N VAL A 699 0.11 4.96 33.75
CA VAL A 699 -0.14 4.02 34.85
C VAL A 699 0.87 2.87 34.83
N VAL A 700 1.09 2.25 33.67
CA VAL A 700 2.05 1.17 33.48
C VAL A 700 3.48 1.64 33.81
N LEU A 701 3.89 2.81 33.33
CA LEU A 701 5.21 3.38 33.61
C LEU A 701 5.46 3.59 35.10
N HIS A 702 4.50 4.19 35.82
CA HIS A 702 4.62 4.37 37.27
C HIS A 702 4.64 3.04 38.02
N ASP A 703 3.87 2.02 37.60
CA ASP A 703 3.89 0.69 38.22
C ASP A 703 5.22 -0.06 37.97
N PHE A 704 5.89 0.19 36.84
CA PHE A 704 7.26 -0.29 36.59
C PHE A 704 8.31 0.45 37.42
N LEU A 705 8.15 1.77 37.58
CA LEU A 705 9.08 2.61 38.35
C LEU A 705 8.85 2.51 39.86
N LEU A 706 7.73 1.93 40.31
CA LEU A 706 7.34 1.85 41.71
C LEU A 706 8.44 1.31 42.64
N PRO A 707 9.20 0.24 42.31
CA PRO A 707 10.28 -0.26 43.16
C PRO A 707 11.45 0.72 43.34
N PHE A 708 11.61 1.66 42.41
CA PHE A 708 12.66 2.68 42.41
C PHE A 708 12.14 4.06 42.85
N SER A 709 10.84 4.19 43.08
CA SER A 709 10.17 5.46 43.35
C SER A 709 10.12 5.79 44.83
N ASP A 710 10.22 7.08 45.13
CA ASP A 710 10.12 7.59 46.50
C ASP A 710 8.68 7.48 47.06
N PRO A 711 8.50 7.55 48.39
CA PRO A 711 7.19 7.62 49.05
C PRO A 711 6.26 8.74 48.53
N ASP A 712 6.84 9.74 47.86
CA ASP A 712 6.14 10.87 47.24
C ASP A 712 5.33 10.49 45.98
N VAL A 713 5.35 9.22 45.54
CA VAL A 713 4.58 8.68 44.39
C VAL A 713 3.08 8.93 44.49
N THR A 714 2.56 9.00 45.72
CA THR A 714 1.17 9.36 46.01
C THR A 714 0.75 10.72 45.49
N LEU A 715 1.69 11.66 45.38
CA LEU A 715 1.42 13.04 44.97
C LEU A 715 1.77 13.25 43.50
N HIS A 716 2.94 12.80 43.04
CA HIS A 716 3.39 13.11 41.67
C HIS A 716 2.68 12.25 40.61
N ALA A 717 2.30 11.00 40.92
CA ALA A 717 1.73 10.11 39.92
C ALA A 717 0.35 10.59 39.39
N PRO A 718 -0.65 10.93 40.24
CA PRO A 718 -1.95 11.43 39.74
C PRO A 718 -1.85 12.77 39.02
N ILE A 719 -0.96 13.68 39.49
CA ILE A 719 -0.74 14.99 38.86
C ILE A 719 -0.11 14.82 37.48
N SER A 720 0.89 13.93 37.34
CA SER A 720 1.52 13.65 36.05
C SER A 720 0.53 13.05 35.04
N THR A 721 -0.35 12.14 35.46
CA THR A 721 -1.39 11.55 34.61
C THR A 721 -2.42 12.59 34.16
N ALA A 722 -2.84 13.49 35.06
CA ALA A 722 -3.73 14.59 34.71
C ALA A 722 -3.07 15.59 33.73
N LEU A 723 -1.78 15.89 33.93
CA LEU A 723 -1.01 16.75 33.02
C LEU A 723 -0.88 16.12 31.63
N VAL A 724 -0.54 14.83 31.55
CA VAL A 724 -0.49 14.08 30.30
C VAL A 724 -1.84 14.16 29.57
N TRP A 725 -2.94 13.90 30.26
CA TRP A 725 -4.28 13.97 29.68
C TRP A 725 -4.59 15.36 29.08
N VAL A 726 -4.26 16.44 29.80
CA VAL A 726 -4.45 17.81 29.31
C VAL A 726 -3.57 18.10 28.10
N VAL A 727 -2.28 17.77 28.16
CA VAL A 727 -1.34 18.05 27.08
C VAL A 727 -1.69 17.28 25.81
N LEU A 728 -2.01 15.98 25.92
CA LEU A 728 -2.46 15.17 24.78
C LEU A 728 -3.75 15.73 24.15
N THR A 729 -4.71 16.13 24.99
CA THR A 729 -5.97 16.74 24.51
C THR A 729 -5.70 18.05 23.75
N ILE A 730 -4.82 18.91 24.27
CA ILE A 730 -4.46 20.17 23.60
C ILE A 730 -3.77 19.90 22.26
N ILE A 731 -2.75 19.03 22.24
CA ILE A 731 -2.00 18.70 21.01
C ILE A 731 -2.95 18.17 19.93
N GLN A 732 -3.87 17.27 20.28
CA GLN A 732 -4.81 16.72 19.31
C GLN A 732 -5.84 17.75 18.84
N ALA A 733 -6.28 18.66 19.71
CA ALA A 733 -7.23 19.71 19.36
C ALA A 733 -6.62 20.83 18.48
N THR A 734 -5.35 21.18 18.69
CA THR A 734 -4.69 22.27 17.96
C THR A 734 -4.00 21.80 16.69
N THR A 735 -3.45 20.58 16.70
CA THR A 735 -2.58 20.07 15.65
C THR A 735 -2.86 18.59 15.39
N PRO A 736 -4.04 18.21 14.83
CA PRO A 736 -4.32 16.83 14.44
C PRO A 736 -3.40 16.37 13.29
N HIS A 737 -3.22 15.05 13.13
CA HIS A 737 -2.42 14.51 12.03
C HIS A 737 -3.17 14.62 10.70
N THR A 738 -2.46 15.06 9.65
CA THR A 738 -2.97 15.17 8.29
C THR A 738 -2.41 14.07 7.41
N VAL A 739 -3.29 13.39 6.67
CA VAL A 739 -2.93 12.34 5.71
C VAL A 739 -2.42 12.94 4.41
N SER A 740 -1.29 12.42 3.92
CA SER A 740 -0.66 12.80 2.66
C SER A 740 -0.39 11.59 1.78
N ILE A 741 -0.44 11.80 0.46
CA ILE A 741 0.02 10.82 -0.53
C ILE A 741 1.30 11.36 -1.16
N SER A 742 2.34 10.53 -1.15
CA SER A 742 3.59 10.79 -1.86
C SER A 742 3.68 9.85 -3.05
N LEU A 743 3.74 10.39 -4.27
CA LEU A 743 3.93 9.61 -5.49
C LEU A 743 5.41 9.61 -5.85
N HIS A 744 6.06 8.48 -5.60
CA HIS A 744 7.46 8.25 -5.99
C HIS A 744 7.55 6.82 -6.56
N PRO A 745 7.33 6.65 -7.88
CA PRO A 745 7.30 5.33 -8.48
C PRO A 745 8.70 4.70 -8.45
N THR A 746 8.83 3.57 -7.77
CA THR A 746 10.02 2.73 -7.79
C THR A 746 9.67 1.40 -8.46
N CYS A 747 10.35 1.08 -9.56
CA CYS A 747 10.07 -0.10 -10.36
C CYS A 747 11.27 -1.04 -10.42
N THR A 748 11.00 -2.33 -10.40
CA THR A 748 11.95 -3.39 -10.74
C THR A 748 11.48 -4.06 -12.03
N TYR A 749 12.42 -4.30 -12.94
CA TYR A 749 12.14 -4.80 -14.28
C TYR A 749 12.50 -6.29 -14.34
N SER A 750 11.54 -7.11 -14.75
CA SER A 750 11.74 -8.56 -14.92
C SER A 750 12.03 -8.91 -16.37
N LEU A 751 11.36 -8.23 -17.30
CA LEU A 751 11.55 -8.40 -18.74
C LEU A 751 11.62 -7.03 -19.41
N LEU A 752 12.74 -6.67 -20.02
CA LEU A 752 12.94 -5.35 -20.60
C LEU A 752 11.84 -5.00 -21.63
N GLY A 753 11.18 -3.86 -21.42
CA GLY A 753 10.12 -3.35 -22.29
C GLY A 753 8.80 -4.14 -22.27
N ILE A 754 8.73 -5.24 -21.51
CA ILE A 754 7.56 -6.13 -21.45
C ILE A 754 7.00 -6.23 -20.04
N GLN A 755 7.82 -6.49 -19.02
CA GLN A 755 7.35 -6.76 -17.65
C GLN A 755 8.07 -5.96 -16.56
N ALA A 756 7.29 -5.29 -15.71
CA ALA A 756 7.80 -4.59 -14.54
C ALA A 756 6.85 -4.67 -13.32
N THR A 757 7.44 -4.62 -12.14
CA THR A 757 6.71 -4.54 -10.86
C THR A 757 7.07 -3.23 -10.17
N CYS A 758 6.06 -2.41 -9.86
CA CYS A 758 6.23 -1.07 -9.34
C CYS A 758 5.52 -0.83 -8.01
N THR A 759 6.15 0.02 -7.20
CA THR A 759 5.52 0.68 -6.06
C THR A 759 5.31 2.14 -6.43
N SER A 760 4.06 2.54 -6.61
CA SER A 760 3.66 3.84 -7.16
C SER A 760 3.77 4.99 -6.16
N GLY A 761 3.58 4.71 -4.88
CA GLY A 761 3.59 5.74 -3.84
C GLY A 761 3.22 5.21 -2.46
N VAL A 762 3.37 6.09 -1.47
CA VAL A 762 3.07 5.82 -0.07
C VAL A 762 1.96 6.76 0.42
N VAL A 763 0.89 6.18 0.95
CA VAL A 763 -0.20 6.84 1.65
C VAL A 763 0.12 6.85 3.13
N GLN A 764 0.51 8.01 3.65
CA GLN A 764 0.84 8.17 5.07
C GLN A 764 -0.45 8.44 5.86
N PHE A 765 -1.11 7.36 6.28
CA PHE A 765 -2.32 7.44 7.11
C PHE A 765 -2.01 7.69 8.58
N GLY A 766 -0.92 7.10 9.08
CA GLY A 766 -0.39 7.38 10.41
C GLY A 766 1.05 7.88 10.37
N SER A 767 1.56 8.29 11.53
CA SER A 767 2.90 8.82 11.68
C SER A 767 3.64 8.26 12.89
N LEU A 768 4.68 7.48 12.63
CA LEU A 768 5.60 6.97 13.67
C LEU A 768 6.32 8.09 14.41
N THR A 769 6.67 9.17 13.70
CA THR A 769 7.33 10.34 14.31
C THR A 769 6.41 11.04 15.30
N ARG A 770 5.13 11.20 14.96
CA ARG A 770 4.11 11.73 15.88
C ARG A 770 3.92 10.81 17.08
N LEU A 771 3.81 9.49 16.87
CA LEU A 771 3.72 8.52 17.96
C LEU A 771 4.90 8.65 18.93
N GLY A 772 6.12 8.77 18.41
CA GLY A 772 7.33 9.01 19.20
C GLY A 772 7.27 10.29 20.04
N TRP A 773 6.80 11.40 19.45
CA TRP A 773 6.60 12.66 20.18
C TRP A 773 5.56 12.54 21.30
N LEU A 774 4.43 11.88 21.03
CA LEU A 774 3.40 11.68 22.05
C LEU A 774 3.92 10.77 23.18
N CYS A 775 4.68 9.72 22.88
CA CYS A 775 5.36 8.89 23.89
C CYS A 775 6.35 9.71 24.74
N LEU A 776 7.09 10.64 24.13
CA LEU A 776 7.98 11.54 24.84
C LEU A 776 7.22 12.47 25.80
N VAL A 777 6.00 12.91 25.43
CA VAL A 777 5.14 13.72 26.32
C VAL A 777 4.82 12.98 27.62
N HIS A 778 4.54 11.67 27.57
CA HIS A 778 4.32 10.87 28.80
C HIS A 778 5.53 10.96 29.74
N VAL A 779 6.73 10.69 29.22
CA VAL A 779 7.96 10.70 30.02
C VAL A 779 8.27 12.11 30.54
N ALA A 780 8.17 13.13 29.68
CA ALA A 780 8.45 14.51 30.04
C ALA A 780 7.52 15.02 31.15
N CYS A 781 6.22 14.72 31.08
CA CYS A 781 5.26 15.12 32.11
C CYS A 781 5.54 14.43 33.45
N ILE A 782 5.91 13.14 33.43
CA ILE A 782 6.31 12.40 34.65
C ILE A 782 7.53 13.07 35.29
N VAL A 783 8.58 13.35 34.51
CA VAL A 783 9.83 13.96 35.00
C VAL A 783 9.59 15.37 35.54
N VAL A 784 8.88 16.22 34.80
CA VAL A 784 8.58 17.60 35.23
C VAL A 784 7.82 17.62 36.56
N VAL A 785 6.77 16.79 36.69
CA VAL A 785 5.98 16.74 37.92
C VAL A 785 6.79 16.14 39.08
N TYR A 786 7.60 15.11 38.83
CA TYR A 786 8.50 14.55 39.84
C TYR A 786 9.47 15.62 40.37
N LEU A 787 10.12 16.38 39.48
CA LEU A 787 11.04 17.46 39.86
C LEU A 787 10.34 18.58 40.63
N VAL A 788 9.15 19.00 40.20
CA VAL A 788 8.36 20.04 40.90
C VAL A 788 8.00 19.59 42.32
N VAL A 789 7.57 18.33 42.48
CA VAL A 789 7.24 17.77 43.80
C VAL A 789 8.49 17.68 44.69
N LYS A 790 9.64 17.26 44.13
CA LYS A 790 10.92 17.22 44.87
C LYS A 790 11.39 18.60 45.29
N VAL A 791 11.34 19.59 44.40
CA VAL A 791 11.69 20.98 44.72
C VAL A 791 10.74 21.54 45.78
N TYR A 792 9.43 21.26 45.68
CA TYR A 792 8.45 21.69 46.68
C TYR A 792 8.75 21.10 48.07
N PHE A 793 9.08 19.82 48.18
CA PHE A 793 9.42 19.21 49.47
C PHE A 793 10.80 19.65 49.99
N ALA A 794 11.78 19.82 49.12
CA ALA A 794 13.09 20.36 49.48
C ALA A 794 13.02 21.80 50.02
N THR A 795 12.19 22.65 49.41
CA THR A 795 12.01 24.06 49.79
C THR A 795 11.14 24.25 51.03
N THR A 796 10.08 23.44 51.19
CA THR A 796 9.16 23.58 52.33
C THR A 796 9.59 22.82 53.59
N ARG A 797 10.63 21.97 53.51
CA ARG A 797 11.09 21.05 54.59
C ARG A 797 9.98 20.19 55.21
N ARG A 798 8.84 20.05 54.53
CA ARG A 798 7.72 19.19 54.94
C ARG A 798 7.95 17.77 54.45
N HIS A 799 9.08 17.16 54.81
CA HIS A 799 9.17 15.71 54.69
C HIS A 799 8.18 15.12 55.69
N LYS A 800 7.07 14.56 55.20
CA LYS A 800 6.37 13.54 55.97
C LYS A 800 7.38 12.41 56.16
N GLY A 801 7.86 12.23 57.38
CA GLY A 801 8.61 11.04 57.76
C GLY A 801 7.68 9.84 57.69
N MET A 802 7.46 9.31 56.48
CA MET A 802 6.79 8.04 56.29
C MET A 802 7.83 6.97 56.65
N VAL A 803 7.63 6.36 57.81
CA VAL A 803 8.41 5.22 58.26
C VAL A 803 8.24 4.13 57.22
N HIS A 804 9.33 3.54 56.73
CA HIS A 804 9.29 2.40 55.81
C HIS A 804 8.62 1.22 56.54
N GLY A 805 7.30 1.09 56.41
CA GLY A 805 6.59 -0.11 56.83
C GLY A 805 7.02 -1.28 55.94
N VAL A 806 7.24 -2.45 56.51
CA VAL A 806 7.51 -3.66 55.70
C VAL A 806 6.24 -3.98 54.92
N PRO A 807 6.29 -4.02 53.57
CA PRO A 807 5.08 -4.20 52.77
C PRO A 807 4.44 -5.56 53.05
N HIS A 808 3.12 -5.57 53.12
CA HIS A 808 2.32 -6.78 53.30
C HIS A 808 2.34 -7.64 52.02
N ILE A 809 2.73 -8.91 52.14
CA ILE A 809 2.99 -9.81 50.99
C ILE A 809 1.76 -10.12 50.13
N LEU A 810 0.56 -10.03 50.70
CA LEU A 810 -0.70 -10.27 49.97
C LEU A 810 -1.30 -9.01 49.36
N LEU A 811 -0.77 -7.82 49.65
CA LEU A 811 -1.27 -6.57 49.09
C LEU A 811 -0.38 -6.15 47.91
N PRO A 812 -0.98 -5.81 46.75
CA PRO A 812 -0.24 -5.28 45.62
C PRO A 812 0.62 -4.07 46.01
N GLY A 813 1.81 -3.93 45.42
CA GLY A 813 2.73 -2.80 45.71
C GLY A 813 2.07 -1.43 45.57
N ILE A 814 1.21 -1.28 44.57
CA ILE A 814 0.46 -0.04 44.28
C ILE A 814 -0.51 0.36 45.42
N VAL A 815 -0.97 -0.59 46.23
CA VAL A 815 -1.85 -0.35 47.37
C VAL A 815 -1.09 0.30 48.52
N HIS A 816 0.16 -0.13 48.77
CA HIS A 816 1.06 0.48 49.75
C HIS A 816 1.44 1.91 49.37
N ALA A 817 1.47 2.20 48.07
CA ALA A 817 1.65 3.56 47.60
C ALA A 817 0.39 4.39 47.86
N PHE A 818 -0.76 4.07 47.26
CA PHE A 818 -1.88 5.02 47.17
C PHE A 818 -2.88 5.01 48.32
N PHE A 819 -2.98 3.94 49.11
CA PHE A 819 -3.97 3.85 50.19
C PHE A 819 -3.45 4.38 51.53
N VAL A 820 -4.38 4.83 52.37
CA VAL A 820 -4.05 5.52 53.63
C VAL A 820 -3.52 4.53 54.68
N GLU A 821 -2.26 4.72 55.11
CA GLU A 821 -1.63 3.95 56.19
C GLU A 821 -2.10 4.40 57.59
N SER A 822 -2.34 3.42 58.48
CA SER A 822 -2.76 3.65 59.87
C SER A 822 -1.56 3.82 60.80
N GLY A 823 -0.70 4.82 60.56
CA GLY A 823 0.32 5.34 61.51
C GLY A 823 1.44 4.39 62.02
N HIS A 824 1.36 3.08 61.78
CA HIS A 824 2.31 2.04 62.24
C HIS A 824 2.65 1.00 61.16
N GLY A 825 2.40 1.30 59.88
CA GLY A 825 2.57 0.37 58.75
C GLY A 825 1.41 -0.62 58.55
N ASP A 826 0.36 -0.54 59.38
CA ASP A 826 -0.87 -1.31 59.21
C ASP A 826 -1.81 -0.60 58.21
N ILE A 827 -2.41 -1.37 57.30
CA ILE A 827 -3.32 -0.86 56.26
C ILE A 827 -4.75 -1.27 56.56
N TYR A 828 -5.65 -0.29 56.62
CA TYR A 828 -7.08 -0.54 56.70
C TYR A 828 -7.70 -0.57 55.31
N LEU A 829 -8.37 -1.67 54.97
CA LEU A 829 -9.12 -1.81 53.72
C LEU A 829 -10.60 -2.00 54.04
N ASP A 830 -11.45 -1.09 53.59
CA ASP A 830 -12.88 -1.35 53.54
C ASP A 830 -13.21 -2.45 52.50
N LYS A 831 -14.42 -3.02 52.56
CA LYS A 831 -14.80 -4.11 51.65
C LYS A 831 -14.73 -3.73 50.17
N VAL A 832 -14.90 -2.46 49.83
CA VAL A 832 -14.80 -1.97 48.44
C VAL A 832 -13.33 -1.90 48.00
N ALA A 833 -12.44 -1.41 48.86
CA ALA A 833 -11.00 -1.40 48.68
C ALA A 833 -10.42 -2.83 48.62
N CYS A 834 -10.99 -3.78 49.37
CA CYS A 834 -10.65 -5.20 49.23
C CYS A 834 -10.94 -5.73 47.82
N VAL A 835 -12.10 -5.37 47.25
CA VAL A 835 -12.44 -5.75 45.86
C VAL A 835 -11.48 -5.14 44.86
N MET A 836 -11.11 -3.86 45.02
CA MET A 836 -10.07 -3.23 44.18
C MET A 836 -8.75 -4.03 44.23
N CYS A 837 -8.38 -4.53 45.40
CA CYS A 837 -7.16 -5.32 45.62
C CYS A 837 -7.27 -6.80 45.21
N GLY A 838 -8.34 -7.23 44.51
CA GLY A 838 -8.48 -8.62 44.08
C GLY A 838 -9.01 -9.57 45.16
N MET A 839 -9.59 -9.04 46.25
CA MET A 839 -10.12 -9.83 47.36
C MET A 839 -11.63 -9.74 47.46
N VAL A 840 -12.30 -10.89 47.45
CA VAL A 840 -13.76 -10.98 47.64
C VAL A 840 -14.04 -11.48 49.05
N SER A 841 -14.92 -10.78 49.78
CA SER A 841 -15.17 -11.06 51.18
C SER A 841 -16.55 -11.71 51.39
N TYR A 842 -16.59 -12.89 51.99
CA TYR A 842 -17.83 -13.57 52.39
C TYR A 842 -17.74 -13.96 53.87
N LYS A 843 -18.61 -13.39 54.72
CA LYS A 843 -18.60 -13.60 56.18
C LYS A 843 -17.21 -13.30 56.79
N ASN A 844 -16.55 -14.31 57.37
CA ASN A 844 -15.22 -14.21 57.99
C ASN A 844 -14.09 -14.70 57.07
N THR A 845 -14.36 -14.80 55.76
CA THR A 845 -13.42 -15.31 54.77
C THR A 845 -13.19 -14.30 53.66
N LEU A 846 -11.91 -14.08 53.36
CA LEU A 846 -11.43 -13.32 52.22
C LEU A 846 -10.82 -14.30 51.23
N PHE A 847 -11.30 -14.28 49.99
CA PHE A 847 -10.69 -15.03 48.90
C PHE A 847 -9.86 -14.06 48.06
N HIS A 848 -8.54 -14.24 48.06
CA HIS A 848 -7.62 -13.47 47.24
C HIS A 848 -7.47 -14.17 45.89
N ILE A 849 -8.09 -13.60 44.86
CA ILE A 849 -8.21 -14.19 43.53
C ILE A 849 -6.84 -14.33 42.84
N PRO A 850 -5.95 -13.30 42.83
CA PRO A 850 -4.69 -13.40 42.09
C PRO A 850 -3.75 -14.51 42.58
N SER A 851 -3.75 -14.81 43.89
CA SER A 851 -2.94 -15.91 44.46
C SER A 851 -3.73 -17.20 44.68
N TRP A 852 -5.03 -17.20 44.38
CA TRP A 852 -5.94 -18.31 44.63
C TRP A 852 -5.91 -18.81 46.09
N THR A 853 -5.80 -17.89 47.06
CA THR A 853 -5.70 -18.24 48.50
C THR A 853 -6.93 -17.81 49.30
N ARG A 854 -7.34 -18.64 50.25
CA ARG A 854 -8.39 -18.33 51.23
C ARG A 854 -7.77 -17.87 52.55
N LEU A 855 -8.16 -16.69 53.00
CA LEU A 855 -7.76 -16.09 54.27
C LEU A 855 -8.96 -16.05 55.21
N THR A 856 -8.83 -16.65 56.40
CA THR A 856 -9.86 -16.56 57.43
C THR A 856 -9.52 -15.39 58.36
N LYS A 857 -10.29 -14.31 58.26
CA LYS A 857 -10.06 -13.08 59.02
C LYS A 857 -11.41 -12.47 59.42
N PRO A 858 -11.67 -12.21 60.71
CA PRO A 858 -12.90 -11.56 61.13
C PRO A 858 -12.90 -10.10 60.67
N PRO A 859 -14.03 -9.56 60.19
CA PRO A 859 -14.12 -8.17 59.79
C PRO A 859 -14.03 -7.25 61.01
N THR A 860 -13.32 -6.14 60.84
CA THR A 860 -13.13 -5.07 61.83
C THR A 860 -14.19 -3.97 61.66
N LEU A 861 -14.50 -3.24 62.74
CA LEU A 861 -15.40 -2.07 62.74
C LEU A 861 -16.82 -2.37 62.16
N HIS A 862 -17.68 -3.07 62.92
CA HIS A 862 -19.07 -3.38 62.52
C HIS A 862 -19.25 -4.05 61.14
N GLY A 863 -18.25 -4.79 60.66
CA GLY A 863 -18.37 -5.52 59.39
C GLY A 863 -17.99 -4.72 58.14
N VAL A 864 -17.43 -3.51 58.28
CA VAL A 864 -17.15 -2.58 57.18
C VAL A 864 -15.82 -2.87 56.45
N GLY A 865 -14.80 -3.40 57.14
CA GLY A 865 -13.47 -3.61 56.54
C GLY A 865 -12.55 -4.56 57.31
N TYR A 866 -11.31 -4.67 56.87
CA TYR A 866 -10.27 -5.55 57.41
C TYR A 866 -8.97 -4.77 57.65
N MET A 867 -8.31 -5.04 58.77
CA MET A 867 -7.03 -4.42 59.12
C MET A 867 -5.87 -5.37 58.82
N PHE A 868 -5.00 -5.04 57.87
CA PHE A 868 -3.82 -5.82 57.49
C PHE A 868 -2.60 -5.36 58.27
N HIS A 869 -2.09 -6.26 59.11
CA HIS A 869 -0.92 -5.98 59.94
C HIS A 869 0.36 -6.28 59.18
N VAL A 870 1.42 -5.50 59.44
CA VAL A 870 2.75 -5.71 58.86
C VAL A 870 3.16 -7.19 58.92
N ALA A 871 3.62 -7.73 57.78
CA ALA A 871 4.02 -9.14 57.67
C ALA A 871 5.22 -9.41 58.60
N LYS A 872 4.99 -10.15 59.69
CA LYS A 872 6.04 -10.69 60.56
C LYS A 872 6.20 -12.16 60.25
N LEU A 873 7.39 -12.59 59.83
CA LEU A 873 7.69 -13.99 59.64
C LEU A 873 7.76 -14.67 61.01
N SER A 874 6.63 -15.19 61.50
CA SER A 874 6.58 -15.99 62.74
C SER A 874 6.44 -17.47 62.38
N VAL A 875 7.47 -18.27 62.64
CA VAL A 875 7.39 -19.74 62.52
C VAL A 875 6.57 -20.29 63.70
N PRO A 876 5.62 -21.21 63.48
CA PRO A 876 4.97 -21.90 64.58
C PRO A 876 6.02 -22.77 65.29
N VAL A 877 6.36 -22.43 66.53
CA VAL A 877 7.18 -23.31 67.39
C VAL A 877 6.32 -24.53 67.73
N ARG A 878 6.31 -25.53 66.84
CA ARG A 878 5.83 -26.88 67.14
C ARG A 878 6.84 -27.50 68.11
N ASN A 879 6.63 -27.25 69.41
CA ASN A 879 6.98 -28.09 70.56
C ASN A 879 7.22 -27.20 71.81
N MET A 880 6.14 -26.64 72.36
CA MET A 880 6.08 -26.34 73.80
C MET A 880 4.81 -26.95 74.39
N GLN A 881 4.67 -28.27 74.26
CA GLN A 881 3.70 -29.07 75.03
C GLN A 881 4.36 -29.94 76.11
N LYS A 882 5.65 -29.70 76.39
CA LYS A 882 6.40 -30.49 77.40
C LYS A 882 7.22 -29.66 78.38
N LEU A 883 6.83 -28.42 78.63
CA LEU A 883 7.44 -27.57 79.66
C LEU A 883 6.40 -26.90 80.58
N GLU A 884 5.26 -27.54 80.80
CA GLU A 884 4.32 -27.17 81.88
C GLU A 884 4.35 -28.15 83.07
N HIS A 885 5.14 -29.23 82.99
CA HIS A 885 5.12 -30.29 84.01
C HIS A 885 6.37 -30.43 84.90
N ILE A 886 7.34 -29.50 84.85
CA ILE A 886 8.52 -29.54 85.75
C ILE A 886 8.81 -28.15 86.35
N GLN A 887 7.79 -27.48 86.88
CA GLN A 887 8.01 -26.23 87.63
C GLN A 887 7.08 -26.09 88.82
N GLN A 888 7.01 -27.15 89.63
CA GLN A 888 6.64 -27.07 91.04
C GLN A 888 7.60 -27.96 91.82
N GLU A 889 8.74 -27.38 92.24
CA GLU A 889 9.32 -27.46 93.59
C GLU A 889 10.81 -27.08 93.61
N ALA A 890 11.14 -26.16 94.52
CA ALA A 890 12.43 -25.89 95.16
C ALA A 890 13.55 -25.08 94.40
N PRO A 891 14.47 -24.42 95.15
CA PRO A 891 15.06 -23.13 94.78
C PRO A 891 16.49 -23.18 94.22
N CYS A 892 16.83 -22.10 93.50
CA CYS A 892 18.15 -21.50 93.23
C CYS A 892 19.42 -22.38 93.36
N SER A 893 20.07 -22.69 92.23
CA SER A 893 21.53 -22.61 92.14
C SER A 893 21.99 -22.40 90.68
N SER A 894 22.90 -21.45 90.55
CA SER A 894 23.69 -21.16 89.36
C SER A 894 24.55 -22.36 88.96
N ILE A 895 24.48 -22.77 87.69
CA ILE A 895 25.51 -23.36 86.81
C ILE A 895 24.75 -24.11 85.70
N MET A 896 24.36 -23.42 84.61
CA MET A 896 24.03 -23.98 83.29
C MET A 896 23.85 -22.83 82.29
N VAL A 897 24.91 -22.06 82.03
CA VAL A 897 24.88 -20.97 81.02
C VAL A 897 25.59 -21.37 79.72
N SER A 898 26.38 -22.45 79.68
CA SER A 898 27.15 -22.81 78.47
C SER A 898 26.43 -23.74 77.47
N SER A 899 25.39 -24.47 77.87
CA SER A 899 24.68 -25.41 76.98
C SER A 899 23.55 -24.74 76.17
N VAL A 900 22.87 -23.75 76.75
CA VAL A 900 21.74 -23.05 76.12
C VAL A 900 22.20 -22.09 75.02
N GLU A 901 23.38 -21.46 75.15
CA GLU A 901 23.92 -20.55 74.13
C GLU A 901 24.43 -21.29 72.88
N LEU A 902 24.87 -22.54 73.02
CA LEU A 902 25.31 -23.38 71.90
C LEU A 902 24.12 -23.94 71.10
N GLU A 903 23.05 -24.37 71.79
CA GLU A 903 21.79 -24.79 71.17
C GLU A 903 21.08 -23.63 70.46
N HIS A 904 21.11 -22.42 71.05
CA HIS A 904 20.51 -21.24 70.41
C HIS A 904 21.29 -20.82 69.15
N ARG A 905 22.64 -20.89 69.15
CA ARG A 905 23.45 -20.66 67.94
C ARG A 905 23.24 -21.74 66.87
N GLN A 906 23.12 -23.01 67.23
CA GLN A 906 22.84 -24.11 66.28
C GLN A 906 21.43 -24.03 65.68
N ALA A 907 20.41 -23.68 66.48
CA ALA A 907 19.05 -23.44 66.01
C ALA A 907 18.98 -22.23 65.07
N THR A 908 19.74 -21.16 65.34
CA THR A 908 19.79 -19.95 64.50
C THR A 908 20.55 -20.19 63.19
N GLU A 909 21.59 -21.04 63.17
CA GLU A 909 22.29 -21.47 61.96
C GLU A 909 21.47 -22.43 61.08
N GLN A 910 20.80 -23.43 61.68
CA GLN A 910 19.87 -24.30 60.95
C GLN A 910 18.70 -23.52 60.35
N HIS A 911 18.22 -22.49 61.06
CA HIS A 911 17.17 -21.58 60.60
C HIS A 911 17.59 -20.78 59.37
N HIS A 912 18.81 -20.22 59.35
CA HIS A 912 19.34 -19.53 58.17
C HIS A 912 19.56 -20.48 56.98
N LYS A 913 20.02 -21.71 57.23
CA LYS A 913 20.19 -22.73 56.18
C LYS A 913 18.84 -23.14 55.58
N TYR A 914 17.81 -23.36 56.39
CA TYR A 914 16.46 -23.68 55.92
C TYR A 914 15.84 -22.56 55.08
N ILE A 915 15.93 -21.30 55.52
CA ILE A 915 15.42 -20.14 54.76
C ILE A 915 16.16 -19.99 53.43
N ARG A 916 17.49 -20.19 53.41
CA ARG A 916 18.28 -20.18 52.17
C ARG A 916 17.87 -21.31 51.23
N TRP A 917 17.61 -22.52 51.73
CA TRP A 917 17.14 -23.64 50.93
C TRP A 917 15.73 -23.42 50.36
N VAL A 918 14.80 -22.89 51.15
CA VAL A 918 13.44 -22.53 50.68
C VAL A 918 13.51 -21.40 49.66
N GLY A 919 14.35 -20.39 49.89
CA GLY A 919 14.59 -19.30 48.93
C GLY A 919 15.21 -19.80 47.62
N LEU A 920 16.17 -20.73 47.70
CA LEU A 920 16.81 -21.34 46.53
C LEU A 920 15.83 -22.24 45.75
N PHE A 921 14.97 -23.00 46.44
CA PHE A 921 13.90 -23.76 45.81
C PHE A 921 12.86 -22.84 45.16
N GLY A 922 12.48 -21.74 45.82
CA GLY A 922 11.60 -20.72 45.24
C GLY A 922 12.20 -20.08 44.00
N LEU A 923 13.50 -19.75 44.02
CA LEU A 923 14.22 -19.22 42.86
C LEU A 923 14.33 -20.25 41.72
N ALA A 924 14.60 -21.51 42.04
CA ALA A 924 14.60 -22.60 41.07
C ALA A 924 13.20 -22.81 40.44
N HIS A 925 12.13 -22.74 41.23
CA HIS A 925 10.75 -22.80 40.74
C HIS A 925 10.42 -21.61 39.82
N MET A 926 10.80 -20.39 40.22
CA MET A 926 10.63 -19.20 39.37
C MET A 926 11.39 -19.36 38.04
N GLY A 927 12.65 -19.82 38.09
CA GLY A 927 13.44 -20.10 36.89
C GLY A 927 12.83 -21.19 36.01
N ALA A 928 12.36 -22.30 36.61
CA ALA A 928 11.71 -23.38 35.89
C ALA A 928 10.38 -22.95 35.25
N SER A 929 9.60 -22.10 35.93
CA SER A 929 8.36 -21.54 35.39
C SER A 929 8.64 -20.65 34.18
N VAL A 930 9.64 -19.77 34.25
CA VAL A 930 10.03 -18.91 33.13
C VAL A 930 10.56 -19.75 31.97
N ALA A 931 11.43 -20.73 32.24
CA ALA A 931 11.96 -21.63 31.22
C ALA A 931 10.85 -22.50 30.59
N GLY A 932 9.88 -22.96 31.37
CA GLY A 932 8.72 -23.71 30.88
C GLY A 932 7.82 -22.86 29.98
N SER A 933 7.55 -21.60 30.35
CA SER A 933 6.82 -20.66 29.48
C SER A 933 7.58 -20.38 28.18
N TYR A 934 8.89 -20.21 28.24
CA TYR A 934 9.72 -20.05 27.04
C TYR A 934 9.72 -21.31 26.17
N GLY A 935 9.85 -22.50 26.78
CA GLY A 935 9.79 -23.78 26.07
C GLY A 935 8.44 -24.05 25.40
N TYR A 936 7.34 -23.58 26.01
CA TYR A 936 6.02 -23.61 25.38
C TYR A 936 5.97 -22.74 24.11
N LEU A 937 6.49 -21.51 24.18
CA LEU A 937 6.54 -20.62 23.02
C LEU A 937 7.38 -21.23 21.89
N GLU A 938 8.53 -21.83 22.20
CA GLU A 938 9.36 -22.49 21.20
C GLU A 938 8.66 -23.72 20.58
N SER A 939 7.93 -24.49 21.39
CA SER A 939 7.19 -25.67 20.90
C SER A 939 6.06 -25.31 19.94
N VAL A 940 5.43 -24.16 20.14
CA VAL A 940 4.28 -23.71 19.33
C VAL A 940 4.71 -22.84 18.15
N ARG A 941 5.95 -22.33 18.15
CA ARG A 941 6.51 -21.45 17.11
C ARG A 941 6.31 -21.96 15.68
N THR A 942 6.57 -23.25 15.43
CA THR A 942 6.46 -23.82 14.08
C THR A 942 5.02 -24.01 13.63
N VAL A 943 4.12 -24.30 14.57
CA VAL A 943 2.69 -24.50 14.33
C VAL A 943 2.00 -23.16 14.08
N MET A 944 2.25 -22.16 14.94
CA MET A 944 1.70 -20.80 14.81
C MET A 944 2.40 -19.94 13.74
N ALA A 945 3.29 -20.51 12.92
CA ALA A 945 3.94 -19.81 11.83
C ALA A 945 2.99 -19.44 10.67
N ASN A 946 1.80 -20.05 10.62
CA ASN A 946 0.75 -19.76 9.66
C ASN A 946 -0.63 -19.93 10.28
N ASP A 947 -1.63 -19.32 9.65
CA ASP A 947 -3.03 -19.35 10.08
C ASP A 947 -3.68 -20.73 10.03
N PHE A 948 -3.13 -21.66 9.24
CA PHE A 948 -3.62 -23.04 9.19
C PHE A 948 -3.20 -23.86 10.41
N TRP A 949 -2.32 -23.32 11.26
CA TRP A 949 -1.71 -24.02 12.37
C TRP A 949 -1.01 -25.32 11.89
N TRP A 950 -0.42 -25.26 10.70
CA TRP A 950 0.24 -26.40 10.05
C TRP A 950 1.75 -26.20 10.07
N ALA A 951 2.45 -26.95 10.93
CA ALA A 951 3.90 -26.87 11.03
C ALA A 951 4.60 -27.09 9.67
N GLY A 952 5.45 -26.13 9.28
CA GLY A 952 6.26 -26.23 8.06
C GLY A 952 5.53 -25.95 6.74
N PHE A 953 4.27 -25.50 6.76
CA PHE A 953 3.54 -25.14 5.55
C PHE A 953 4.25 -23.99 4.81
N ASN A 954 4.60 -24.22 3.55
CA ASN A 954 5.23 -23.24 2.67
C ASN A 954 4.44 -23.10 1.36
N ALA A 955 4.46 -21.89 0.78
CA ALA A 955 3.75 -21.62 -0.47
C ALA A 955 4.37 -22.40 -1.64
N THR A 956 5.70 -22.39 -1.77
CA THR A 956 6.42 -23.00 -2.90
C THR A 956 6.47 -24.53 -2.86
N GLY A 957 6.16 -25.17 -1.73
CA GLY A 957 6.13 -26.62 -1.62
C GLY A 957 4.71 -27.13 -1.41
N HIS A 958 4.18 -26.93 -0.20
CA HIS A 958 2.89 -27.46 0.21
C HIS A 958 1.73 -26.88 -0.61
N GLN A 959 1.68 -25.57 -0.80
CA GLN A 959 0.56 -24.95 -1.53
C GLN A 959 0.60 -25.29 -3.02
N THR A 960 1.75 -25.20 -3.68
CA THR A 960 1.86 -25.56 -5.11
C THR A 960 1.61 -27.04 -5.35
N TYR A 961 2.14 -27.94 -4.49
CA TYR A 961 1.83 -29.37 -4.55
C TYR A 961 0.33 -29.63 -4.40
N LEU A 962 -0.31 -29.04 -3.38
CA LEU A 962 -1.76 -29.19 -3.18
C LEU A 962 -2.54 -28.64 -4.39
N SER A 963 -2.13 -27.50 -4.94
CA SER A 963 -2.78 -26.88 -6.11
C SER A 963 -2.65 -27.77 -7.35
N ASN A 964 -1.46 -28.30 -7.63
CA ASN A 964 -1.22 -29.22 -8.74
C ASN A 964 -1.96 -30.54 -8.56
N TRP A 965 -2.00 -31.06 -7.33
CA TRP A 965 -2.79 -32.22 -6.99
C TRP A 965 -4.27 -31.98 -7.29
N PHE A 966 -4.86 -30.88 -6.82
CA PHE A 966 -6.25 -30.51 -7.11
C PHE A 966 -6.49 -30.32 -8.61
N ASN A 967 -5.65 -29.56 -9.32
CA ASN A 967 -5.76 -29.33 -10.76
C ASN A 967 -5.73 -30.63 -11.55
N ARG A 968 -4.89 -31.59 -11.15
CA ARG A 968 -4.82 -32.91 -11.75
C ARG A 968 -6.06 -33.75 -11.44
N GLN A 969 -6.53 -33.77 -10.21
CA GLN A 969 -7.75 -34.52 -9.85
C GLN A 969 -8.99 -33.97 -10.56
N LEU A 970 -9.09 -32.64 -10.68
CA LEU A 970 -10.16 -31.96 -11.41
C LEU A 970 -10.18 -32.35 -12.89
N GLN A 971 -9.03 -32.62 -13.51
CA GLN A 971 -8.95 -33.11 -14.89
C GLN A 971 -9.31 -34.60 -15.03
N LEU A 972 -9.07 -35.40 -14.00
CA LEU A 972 -9.16 -36.87 -14.05
C LEU A 972 -10.53 -37.42 -13.64
N GLY A 973 -11.44 -36.64 -13.04
CA GLY A 973 -12.79 -37.14 -12.78
C GLY A 973 -13.79 -36.15 -12.17
N SER A 974 -15.03 -36.25 -12.64
CA SER A 974 -16.22 -35.52 -12.16
C SER A 974 -16.92 -36.18 -10.95
N ASN A 975 -16.39 -37.29 -10.42
CA ASN A 975 -16.95 -38.02 -9.28
C ASN A 975 -15.86 -38.36 -8.25
N ILE A 976 -15.23 -37.34 -7.68
CA ILE A 976 -14.53 -37.52 -6.39
C ILE A 976 -15.64 -37.72 -5.36
N SER A 977 -16.04 -38.98 -5.16
CA SER A 977 -16.89 -39.34 -4.04
C SER A 977 -16.23 -38.80 -2.77
N ALA A 978 -17.01 -38.19 -1.88
CA ALA A 978 -16.57 -37.53 -0.65
C ALA A 978 -15.97 -38.49 0.40
N THR A 979 -15.13 -39.42 -0.02
CA THR A 979 -14.25 -40.20 0.84
C THR A 979 -13.04 -39.34 1.16
N THR A 980 -12.92 -38.94 2.42
CA THR A 980 -11.71 -38.35 3.02
C THR A 980 -10.48 -39.15 2.60
N THR A 981 -9.76 -38.66 1.59
CA THR A 981 -8.51 -39.24 1.11
C THR A 981 -7.39 -38.83 2.06
N LEU A 982 -6.56 -39.79 2.49
CA LEU A 982 -5.33 -39.46 3.22
C LEU A 982 -4.37 -38.83 2.22
N VAL A 983 -4.09 -37.53 2.35
CA VAL A 983 -3.13 -36.77 1.53
C VAL A 983 -1.70 -37.37 1.58
N THR A 984 -1.44 -38.25 2.56
CA THR A 984 -0.16 -38.97 2.72
C THR A 984 -0.08 -40.30 1.95
N ALA A 985 -1.11 -40.69 1.19
CA ALA A 985 -1.08 -41.94 0.43
C ALA A 985 -0.12 -41.83 -0.77
N LEU A 986 0.69 -42.86 -0.98
CA LEU A 986 1.72 -42.89 -2.04
C LEU A 986 1.14 -42.75 -3.45
N GLU A 987 -0.12 -43.17 -3.65
CA GLU A 987 -0.85 -43.05 -4.93
C GLU A 987 -1.05 -41.60 -5.39
N PHE A 988 -0.96 -40.64 -4.45
CA PHE A 988 -1.08 -39.22 -4.72
C PHE A 988 0.27 -38.51 -4.87
N GLY A 989 1.38 -39.23 -4.69
CA GLY A 989 2.72 -38.69 -4.94
C GLY A 989 2.89 -38.24 -6.40
N GLU A 990 3.47 -37.08 -6.59
CA GLU A 990 3.73 -36.54 -7.94
C GLU A 990 4.99 -37.19 -8.53
N VAL A 991 4.87 -37.77 -9.72
CA VAL A 991 5.96 -38.47 -10.41
C VAL A 991 5.99 -37.99 -11.86
N GLY A 992 7.15 -37.53 -12.33
CA GLY A 992 7.38 -37.19 -13.74
C GLY A 992 7.14 -35.73 -14.14
N THR A 993 7.07 -34.80 -13.19
CA THR A 993 7.11 -33.35 -13.47
C THR A 993 8.52 -32.79 -13.25
N SER A 994 8.85 -31.68 -13.92
CA SER A 994 10.10 -30.94 -13.69
C SER A 994 10.04 -30.06 -12.43
N ASN A 995 8.96 -30.14 -11.67
CA ASN A 995 8.68 -29.28 -10.54
C ASN A 995 9.35 -29.84 -9.28
N ASP A 996 10.44 -29.20 -8.86
CA ASP A 996 11.12 -29.55 -7.62
C ASP A 996 10.53 -28.74 -6.45
N TYR A 997 9.65 -29.37 -5.68
CA TYR A 997 8.98 -28.75 -4.51
C TYR A 997 9.92 -28.38 -3.36
N SER A 998 11.21 -28.70 -3.45
CA SER A 998 12.23 -28.22 -2.51
C SER A 998 12.82 -26.86 -2.89
N THR A 999 12.50 -26.33 -4.07
CA THR A 999 13.01 -25.05 -4.58
C THR A 999 12.11 -23.87 -4.20
N LEU A 1000 12.64 -22.66 -4.44
CA LEU A 1000 11.93 -21.40 -4.20
C LEU A 1000 11.00 -21.01 -5.35
N ASP A 1001 11.08 -21.68 -6.49
CA ASP A 1001 10.30 -21.35 -7.68
C ASP A 1001 9.64 -22.62 -8.23
N THR A 1002 8.35 -22.75 -7.97
CA THR A 1002 7.57 -23.92 -8.35
C THR A 1002 6.30 -23.51 -9.06
N VAL A 1003 5.97 -24.25 -10.11
CA VAL A 1003 4.92 -23.86 -11.05
C VAL A 1003 3.62 -24.57 -10.69
N VAL A 1004 2.51 -23.83 -10.74
CA VAL A 1004 1.18 -24.44 -10.71
C VAL A 1004 0.75 -24.72 -12.14
N TYR A 1005 0.64 -25.99 -12.50
CA TYR A 1005 0.17 -26.43 -13.81
C TYR A 1005 -1.35 -26.38 -13.87
N VAL A 1006 -1.87 -25.71 -14.90
CA VAL A 1006 -3.29 -25.69 -15.24
C VAL A 1006 -3.42 -26.26 -16.66
N ALA A 1007 -4.28 -27.26 -16.88
CA ALA A 1007 -4.50 -27.75 -18.23
C ALA A 1007 -5.26 -26.70 -19.06
N PRO A 1008 -4.74 -26.29 -20.22
CA PRO A 1008 -5.43 -25.32 -21.09
C PRO A 1008 -6.83 -25.77 -21.51
N LEU A 1009 -7.04 -27.08 -21.61
CA LEU A 1009 -8.32 -27.68 -22.03
C LEU A 1009 -9.35 -27.82 -20.91
N TYR A 1010 -8.96 -27.60 -19.65
CA TYR A 1010 -9.88 -27.78 -18.52
C TYR A 1010 -11.03 -26.76 -18.54
N ALA A 1011 -10.77 -25.51 -18.92
CA ALA A 1011 -11.82 -24.50 -19.09
C ALA A 1011 -12.85 -24.93 -20.15
N SER A 1012 -12.40 -25.49 -21.28
CA SER A 1012 -13.26 -26.05 -22.32
C SER A 1012 -14.05 -27.27 -21.81
N ALA A 1013 -13.45 -28.11 -20.96
CA ALA A 1013 -14.13 -29.24 -20.33
C ALA A 1013 -15.25 -28.79 -19.38
N ILE A 1014 -15.02 -27.74 -18.58
CA ILE A 1014 -16.06 -27.13 -17.73
C ILE A 1014 -17.22 -26.60 -18.58
N GLN A 1015 -16.95 -25.93 -19.71
CA GLN A 1015 -18.03 -25.47 -20.59
C GLN A 1015 -18.90 -26.63 -21.08
N LEU A 1016 -18.32 -27.80 -21.35
CA LEU A 1016 -19.06 -29.02 -21.70
C LEU A 1016 -19.88 -29.58 -20.51
N GLU A 1017 -19.34 -29.54 -19.29
CA GLU A 1017 -20.04 -29.95 -18.07
C GLU A 1017 -21.19 -28.99 -17.68
N VAL A 1018 -21.00 -27.70 -17.86
CA VAL A 1018 -22.02 -26.67 -17.59
C VAL A 1018 -23.12 -26.69 -18.64
N ASN A 1019 -22.80 -27.03 -19.90
CA ASN A 1019 -23.76 -27.21 -20.99
C ASN A 1019 -24.55 -28.54 -20.94
N THR A 1020 -24.68 -29.15 -19.76
CA THR A 1020 -25.61 -30.26 -19.57
C THR A 1020 -27.04 -29.80 -19.82
N LEU A 1021 -27.86 -30.69 -20.41
CA LEU A 1021 -29.25 -30.38 -20.77
C LEU A 1021 -30.05 -29.80 -19.60
N SER A 1022 -29.82 -30.28 -18.37
CA SER A 1022 -30.48 -29.77 -17.16
C SER A 1022 -30.11 -28.32 -16.85
N ASN A 1023 -28.83 -27.97 -16.91
CA ASN A 1023 -28.35 -26.61 -16.65
C ASN A 1023 -28.79 -25.66 -17.77
N VAL A 1024 -28.75 -26.10 -19.03
CA VAL A 1024 -29.26 -25.33 -20.18
C VAL A 1024 -30.75 -25.04 -20.03
N ILE A 1025 -31.57 -26.05 -19.68
CA ILE A 1025 -33.02 -25.86 -19.43
C ILE A 1025 -33.25 -24.90 -18.25
N THR A 1026 -32.45 -25.00 -17.19
CA THR A 1026 -32.57 -24.13 -16.01
C THR A 1026 -32.17 -22.69 -16.35
N GLY A 1027 -31.08 -22.50 -17.09
CA GLY A 1027 -30.63 -21.20 -17.58
C GLY A 1027 -31.63 -20.55 -18.51
N LEU A 1028 -32.14 -21.28 -19.50
CA LEU A 1028 -33.19 -20.79 -20.42
C LEU A 1028 -34.48 -20.40 -19.70
N ARG A 1029 -34.82 -21.07 -18.60
CA ARG A 1029 -35.98 -20.72 -17.77
C ARG A 1029 -35.74 -19.51 -16.86
N ALA A 1030 -34.48 -19.21 -16.55
CA ALA A 1030 -34.07 -18.09 -15.71
C ALA A 1030 -33.80 -16.80 -16.52
N MET A 1031 -33.54 -16.92 -17.82
CA MET A 1031 -33.36 -15.79 -18.73
C MET A 1031 -34.69 -15.04 -18.95
N GLN A 1032 -34.64 -13.72 -18.98
CA GLN A 1032 -35.78 -12.91 -19.39
C GLN A 1032 -35.94 -13.02 -20.90
N GLY A 1033 -37.17 -13.00 -21.42
CA GLY A 1033 -37.42 -13.20 -22.85
C GLY A 1033 -36.83 -12.13 -23.79
N CYS A 1034 -36.23 -11.06 -23.26
CA CYS A 1034 -35.49 -10.05 -24.02
C CYS A 1034 -33.99 -10.39 -24.17
N ASP A 1035 -33.49 -11.38 -23.43
CA ASP A 1035 -32.08 -11.80 -23.39
C ASP A 1035 -31.81 -13.10 -24.17
N VAL A 1036 -32.83 -13.65 -24.85
CA VAL A 1036 -32.80 -14.90 -25.63
C VAL A 1036 -32.64 -14.63 -27.13
#